data_AF-A0A3P6UD54-F1
#
_entry.id   AF-A0A3P6UD54-F1
#
_cell.length_a   1.000
_cell.length_b   1.000
_cell.length_c   1.000
_cell.angle_alpha   90.00
_cell.angle_beta   90.00
_cell.angle_gamma   90.00
#
_symmetry.space_group_name_H-M   'P 1'
#
loop_
_entity.id
_entity.type
_entity.pdbx_description
1 polymer ?
#
loop_
_entity_poly.entity_id
_entity_poly.type
_entity_poly.pdbx_seq_one_letter_code
_entity_poly.pdbx_strand_id
1 'polypeptide(L)'
;MMKTSKLKWFGKSEYIRMLCTYKPRKPKAPVSSIAENLNVDSKLIRNIGIIAHIDAGKTTVTERLLYLAGATKFLGNVDSGNTVTDFMELERERGITIQSAAVTLFWKKHRVNLIDTPGHVDFTLEVERCLRVLDGAVTVLDASAGVQAQTITVWRQAKKFSVPSVFFLNKMDKKTADFCRSVDSITERLGLENPINVCIPLKRKDKHVMAVADVINKRYLNFDLDDKARWTDLKEDCFQFEQMMVAREEMFSKLADLDDHFADLFLQSSSEDDALNTEALNVMSRLTLTQRVVPVACGSALRCAQCVSPVLDLIIGCLPCPAQKSGLVNKVFGNDLSALVFKIRHDKRLGQLTYVRVYTGEIKNMDSLYNVSKSAVENKFNVHIPHSDELQSTSSVKAGNIAVLTGMKCTVTGDTLVANKRAAELANERRQKLTDEDLAGVYNLFSQTSTGHRAHSVASVKSILLAGIETPDPVYFCTAEAPSETSNVKFEKALQELAIEDPSLQVRYDNELGQTVIGAMGELHVEVIRDRLRRDYGLNVFMGPLQVAYREVIENEVTNTTILNATFGESEMKHECRISFILKPNKNSGKFKQVAILLDDNNEYAGVGIRESWLNAINEGCTNALCAGPLAGFTVYDIDVILTDFVASGKRLNPAVISAAASKCTTEALQKVGTHLLEPIMDSEVVTTSKNYADMIVKEVYKRRGIVSGAGIECLGDTYVVRCIMPLAELQGFSKNIRIITSGNTSIHLEVAGYQDISEQKQKEIVNLTRLGITD
;
A
#
# COMPACT_ATOMS: atom_id res chain seq x y z
N MET A 1 66.23 58.42 -19.69
CA MET A 1 65.03 58.82 -18.93
C MET A 1 64.51 57.59 -18.18
N MET A 2 64.46 57.69 -16.84
CA MET A 2 63.71 56.88 -15.85
C MET A 2 63.61 55.34 -16.00
N LYS A 3 64.28 54.55 -15.15
CA LYS A 3 63.94 54.17 -13.74
C LYS A 3 62.87 53.07 -13.61
N THR A 4 63.35 51.89 -13.13
CA THR A 4 62.78 51.02 -12.06
C THR A 4 61.31 50.58 -12.16
N SER A 5 60.99 49.28 -12.12
CA SER A 5 61.03 48.49 -10.87
C SER A 5 61.11 46.96 -11.09
N LYS A 6 61.67 46.29 -10.07
CA LYS A 6 62.13 44.90 -9.99
C LYS A 6 61.04 43.92 -9.52
N LEU A 7 61.15 42.66 -9.99
CA LEU A 7 61.14 41.33 -9.30
C LEU A 7 60.12 41.09 -8.15
N LYS A 8 59.54 39.91 -7.90
CA LYS A 8 59.88 38.47 -8.06
C LYS A 8 58.55 37.71 -7.79
N TRP A 9 58.32 36.46 -8.21
CA TRP A 9 58.65 35.24 -7.45
C TRP A 9 58.44 33.98 -8.33
N PHE A 10 59.28 32.97 -8.07
CA PHE A 10 59.35 31.55 -8.47
C PHE A 10 58.01 30.87 -8.84
N GLY A 11 57.88 29.82 -9.66
CA GLY A 11 58.77 28.93 -10.43
C GLY A 11 57.91 27.77 -10.94
N LYS A 12 57.64 27.69 -12.26
CA LYS A 12 56.59 26.85 -12.89
C LYS A 12 56.86 25.32 -12.91
N SER A 13 57.93 24.85 -12.26
CA SER A 13 58.45 23.48 -12.43
C SER A 13 58.29 22.56 -11.21
N GLU A 14 57.94 23.06 -10.03
CA GLU A 14 57.66 22.20 -8.86
C GLU A 14 56.16 21.93 -8.65
N TYR A 15 55.28 22.78 -9.17
CA TYR A 15 53.82 22.61 -9.08
C TYR A 15 53.29 21.42 -9.93
N ILE A 16 54.00 21.06 -11.01
CA ILE A 16 53.60 20.00 -11.93
C ILE A 16 53.95 18.59 -11.38
N ARG A 17 54.90 18.48 -10.43
CA ARG A 17 55.29 17.18 -9.86
C ARG A 17 54.42 16.72 -8.68
N MET A 18 53.67 17.62 -8.05
CA MET A 18 52.77 17.30 -6.93
C MET A 18 51.33 16.99 -7.39
N LEU A 19 50.95 17.44 -8.60
CA LEU A 19 49.63 17.22 -9.21
C LEU A 19 49.48 15.88 -9.96
N CYS A 20 50.43 14.95 -9.84
CA CYS A 20 50.46 13.71 -10.63
C CYS A 20 50.62 12.40 -9.82
N THR A 21 50.27 12.39 -8.53
CA THR A 21 50.13 11.12 -7.77
C THR A 21 48.83 11.08 -6.96
N TYR A 22 47.71 11.29 -7.61
CA TYR A 22 46.47 10.64 -7.18
C TYR A 22 45.80 10.01 -8.39
N LYS A 23 46.11 8.73 -8.62
CA LYS A 23 45.27 7.88 -9.48
C LYS A 23 43.99 7.63 -8.69
N PRO A 24 42.80 8.02 -9.17
CA PRO A 24 41.57 7.49 -8.59
C PRO A 24 41.66 5.97 -8.73
N ARG A 25 41.73 5.28 -7.58
CA ARG A 25 41.57 3.83 -7.57
C ARG A 25 40.27 3.54 -8.31
N LYS A 26 40.30 2.66 -9.31
CA LYS A 26 39.10 1.91 -9.75
C LYS A 26 38.33 1.53 -8.48
N PRO A 27 36.98 1.50 -8.45
CA PRO A 27 36.30 0.77 -7.39
C PRO A 27 36.74 -0.70 -7.49
N LYS A 28 37.83 -1.05 -6.77
CA LYS A 28 38.13 -2.39 -6.35
C LYS A 28 37.23 -2.61 -5.14
N ALA A 29 35.97 -2.95 -5.39
CA ALA A 29 35.41 -4.01 -4.58
C ALA A 29 35.87 -5.30 -5.28
N PRO A 30 36.92 -5.99 -4.82
CA PRO A 30 36.90 -7.42 -5.02
C PRO A 30 35.61 -7.90 -4.32
N VAL A 31 34.82 -8.68 -5.03
CA VAL A 31 33.76 -9.49 -4.47
C VAL A 31 34.41 -10.41 -3.45
N SER A 32 34.62 -9.93 -2.23
CA SER A 32 34.90 -10.77 -1.08
C SER A 32 33.59 -11.48 -0.78
N SER A 33 33.57 -12.80 -1.00
CA SER A 33 32.63 -13.74 -0.38
C SER A 33 31.24 -13.14 -0.09
N ILE A 34 30.37 -13.16 -1.11
CA ILE A 34 28.97 -12.69 -1.05
C ILE A 34 28.21 -13.26 0.17
N ALA A 35 28.64 -14.42 0.70
CA ALA A 35 28.11 -15.07 1.88
C ALA A 35 28.43 -14.41 3.24
N GLU A 36 29.50 -13.60 3.37
CA GLU A 36 29.88 -12.97 4.65
C GLU A 36 29.12 -11.67 4.96
N ASN A 37 28.40 -11.10 3.97
CA ASN A 37 27.76 -9.78 4.07
C ASN A 37 26.27 -9.78 4.46
N LEU A 38 25.67 -10.94 4.79
CA LEU A 38 24.24 -11.01 5.11
C LEU A 38 23.90 -10.55 6.54
N ASN A 39 24.87 -10.61 7.46
CA ASN A 39 24.74 -10.20 8.86
C ASN A 39 25.34 -8.81 9.08
N VAL A 40 24.66 -7.78 8.56
CA VAL A 40 25.02 -6.38 8.79
C VAL A 40 24.34 -5.88 10.07
N ASP A 41 25.00 -4.99 10.82
CA ASP A 41 24.39 -4.30 11.97
C ASP A 41 23.09 -3.61 11.54
N SER A 42 22.08 -3.63 12.42
CA SER A 42 20.75 -3.05 12.18
C SER A 42 20.80 -1.57 11.78
N LYS A 43 21.81 -0.83 12.28
CA LYS A 43 22.05 0.57 11.95
C LYS A 43 22.40 0.81 10.47
N LEU A 44 22.97 -0.20 9.81
CA LEU A 44 23.39 -0.13 8.41
C LEU A 44 22.36 -0.73 7.46
N ILE A 45 21.18 -1.09 7.96
CA ILE A 45 20.06 -1.59 7.16
C ILE A 45 19.15 -0.42 6.78
N ARG A 46 18.66 -0.41 5.55
CA ARG A 46 17.58 0.46 5.07
C ARG A 46 16.51 -0.39 4.42
N ASN A 47 15.27 -0.30 4.86
CA ASN A 47 14.15 -0.96 4.19
C ASN A 47 13.33 0.12 3.50
N ILE A 48 13.38 0.11 2.16
CA ILE A 48 12.81 1.16 1.33
C ILE A 48 11.82 0.59 0.33
N GLY A 49 10.83 1.39 -0.05
CA GLY A 49 10.02 1.10 -1.22
C GLY A 49 9.97 2.29 -2.16
N ILE A 50 9.69 2.02 -3.43
CA ILE A 50 9.58 3.07 -4.44
C ILE A 50 8.10 3.32 -4.72
N ILE A 51 7.70 4.58 -4.56
CA ILE A 51 6.34 5.07 -4.77
C ILE A 51 6.36 5.92 -6.03
N ALA A 52 5.44 5.70 -6.98
CA ALA A 52 5.34 6.55 -8.15
C ALA A 52 3.95 6.49 -8.80
N HIS A 53 3.62 7.51 -9.58
CA HIS A 53 2.52 7.44 -10.53
C HIS A 53 2.81 6.43 -11.65
N ILE A 54 1.77 5.97 -12.34
CA ILE A 54 1.91 5.14 -13.55
C ILE A 54 2.82 5.88 -14.55
N ASP A 55 3.70 5.15 -15.21
CA ASP A 55 4.69 5.67 -16.15
C ASP A 55 5.71 6.68 -15.59
N ALA A 56 5.71 7.06 -14.32
CA ALA A 56 6.74 7.99 -13.78
C ALA A 56 8.17 7.42 -13.87
N GLY A 57 8.31 6.12 -14.15
CA GLY A 57 9.59 5.43 -14.36
C GLY A 57 10.11 4.72 -13.11
N LYS A 58 9.21 4.32 -12.21
CA LYS A 58 9.51 3.51 -11.01
C LYS A 58 10.41 2.32 -11.33
N THR A 59 9.97 1.43 -12.22
CA THR A 59 10.71 0.22 -12.59
C THR A 59 12.07 0.57 -13.22
N THR A 60 12.12 1.60 -14.08
CA THR A 60 13.39 2.08 -14.65
C THR A 60 14.36 2.54 -13.55
N VAL A 61 13.88 3.29 -12.55
CA VAL A 61 14.69 3.71 -11.40
C VAL A 61 15.15 2.51 -10.60
N THR A 62 14.27 1.54 -10.32
CA THR A 62 14.59 0.29 -9.63
C THR A 62 15.75 -0.44 -10.32
N GLU A 63 15.66 -0.65 -11.63
CA GLU A 63 16.71 -1.29 -12.43
C GLU A 63 18.05 -0.54 -12.35
N ARG A 64 18.01 0.80 -12.38
CA ARG A 64 19.24 1.61 -12.25
C ARG A 64 19.84 1.48 -10.85
N LEU A 65 19.03 1.40 -9.80
CA LEU A 65 19.51 1.17 -8.43
C LEU A 65 20.22 -0.19 -8.33
N LEU A 66 19.62 -1.25 -8.88
CA LEU A 66 20.21 -2.60 -8.89
C LEU A 66 21.53 -2.66 -9.67
N TYR A 67 21.57 -2.04 -10.84
CA TYR A 67 22.77 -1.99 -11.67
C TYR A 67 23.90 -1.20 -11.00
N LEU A 68 23.61 -0.02 -10.45
CA LEU A 68 24.61 0.82 -9.79
C LEU A 68 25.17 0.14 -8.53
N ALA A 69 24.32 -0.55 -7.77
CA ALA A 69 24.73 -1.34 -6.60
C ALA A 69 25.56 -2.58 -6.97
N GLY A 70 25.62 -2.95 -8.25
CA GLY A 70 26.30 -4.15 -8.74
C GLY A 70 25.55 -5.44 -8.44
N ALA A 71 24.25 -5.35 -8.10
CA ALA A 71 23.39 -6.53 -7.90
C ALA A 71 23.11 -7.23 -9.24
N THR A 72 22.96 -6.45 -10.32
CA THR A 72 22.79 -6.95 -11.69
C THR A 72 24.00 -6.58 -12.54
N LYS A 73 24.39 -7.49 -13.45
CA LYS A 73 25.50 -7.26 -14.40
C LYS A 73 25.08 -6.45 -15.63
N PHE A 74 23.78 -6.40 -15.91
CA PHE A 74 23.21 -5.80 -17.10
C PHE A 74 22.12 -4.79 -16.72
N LEU A 75 21.97 -3.76 -17.55
CA LEU A 75 20.91 -2.77 -17.42
C LEU A 75 19.60 -3.36 -17.98
N GLY A 76 18.63 -3.63 -17.10
CA GLY A 76 17.28 -3.98 -17.51
C GLY A 76 16.60 -2.83 -18.26
N ASN A 77 15.73 -3.15 -19.20
CA ASN A 77 14.88 -2.19 -19.91
C ASN A 77 13.44 -2.72 -20.02
N VAL A 78 12.48 -1.88 -19.61
CA VAL A 78 11.04 -2.13 -19.63
C VAL A 78 10.57 -2.46 -21.05
N ASP A 79 10.99 -1.67 -22.05
CA ASP A 79 10.58 -1.86 -23.45
C ASP A 79 11.06 -3.20 -24.04
N SER A 80 12.13 -3.75 -23.46
CA SER A 80 12.69 -5.05 -23.87
C SER A 80 12.17 -6.23 -23.04
N GLY A 81 11.35 -5.97 -22.00
CA GLY A 81 10.82 -6.99 -21.10
C GLY A 81 11.87 -7.73 -20.26
N ASN A 82 13.09 -7.19 -20.13
CA ASN A 82 14.22 -7.81 -19.42
C ASN A 82 14.40 -7.25 -18.01
N THR A 83 13.36 -6.68 -17.41
CA THR A 83 13.41 -6.14 -16.04
C THR A 83 13.42 -7.28 -15.03
N VAL A 84 14.16 -7.07 -13.94
CA VAL A 84 14.30 -8.00 -12.82
C VAL A 84 13.08 -7.94 -11.91
N THR A 85 12.45 -6.77 -11.76
CA THR A 85 11.33 -6.60 -10.83
C THR A 85 9.95 -6.90 -11.40
N ASP A 86 9.74 -6.80 -12.72
CA ASP A 86 8.48 -7.21 -13.36
C ASP A 86 8.60 -8.68 -13.80
N PHE A 87 8.14 -9.58 -12.95
CA PHE A 87 8.22 -11.03 -13.17
C PHE A 87 7.10 -11.55 -14.07
N MET A 88 5.93 -10.89 -14.08
CA MET A 88 4.78 -11.34 -14.87
C MET A 88 4.81 -10.76 -16.28
N GLU A 89 4.44 -11.55 -17.29
CA GLU A 89 4.37 -11.01 -18.66
C GLU A 89 3.29 -9.93 -18.79
N LEU A 90 2.18 -10.02 -18.04
CA LEU A 90 1.14 -8.99 -18.03
C LEU A 90 1.66 -7.65 -17.48
N GLU A 91 2.59 -7.67 -16.52
CA GLU A 91 3.27 -6.47 -16.03
C GLU A 91 4.10 -5.83 -17.15
N ARG A 92 4.84 -6.66 -17.91
CA ARG A 92 5.67 -6.22 -19.04
C ARG A 92 4.84 -5.72 -20.22
N GLU A 93 3.76 -6.40 -20.56
CA GLU A 93 2.85 -6.04 -21.66
C GLU A 93 2.14 -4.70 -21.40
N ARG A 94 1.76 -4.44 -20.13
CA ARG A 94 1.03 -3.23 -19.74
C ARG A 94 1.92 -2.11 -19.20
N GLY A 95 3.19 -2.39 -18.93
CA GLY A 95 4.13 -1.42 -18.33
C GLY A 95 3.77 -1.02 -16.89
N ILE A 96 3.05 -1.88 -16.16
CA ILE A 96 2.63 -1.63 -14.78
C ILE A 96 3.19 -2.70 -13.84
N THR A 97 3.50 -2.32 -12.60
CA THR A 97 3.86 -3.30 -11.56
C THR A 97 2.60 -3.70 -10.82
N ILE A 98 2.34 -5.01 -10.77
CA ILE A 98 1.15 -5.63 -10.20
C ILE A 98 1.50 -6.25 -8.85
N GLN A 99 2.60 -7.01 -8.79
CA GLN A 99 3.09 -7.63 -7.56
C GLN A 99 4.36 -6.97 -7.07
N SER A 100 4.48 -6.83 -5.74
CA SER A 100 5.71 -6.29 -5.18
C SER A 100 6.91 -7.25 -5.29
N ALA A 101 8.04 -6.75 -5.75
CA ALA A 101 9.29 -7.48 -5.75
C ALA A 101 10.15 -7.05 -4.54
N ALA A 102 10.59 -8.01 -3.73
CA ALA A 102 11.52 -7.74 -2.62
C ALA A 102 12.94 -8.12 -3.05
N VAL A 103 13.84 -7.15 -3.15
CA VAL A 103 15.23 -7.34 -3.59
C VAL A 103 16.20 -6.74 -2.58
N THR A 104 17.27 -7.46 -2.26
CA THR A 104 18.36 -6.95 -1.42
C THR A 104 19.50 -6.43 -2.29
N LEU A 105 20.00 -5.22 -2.03
CA LEU A 105 21.19 -4.64 -2.65
C LEU A 105 22.15 -4.07 -1.60
N PHE A 106 23.42 -3.87 -1.97
CA PHE A 106 24.45 -3.32 -1.09
C PHE A 106 25.03 -2.03 -1.65
N TRP A 107 25.07 -0.98 -0.83
CA TRP A 107 25.66 0.32 -1.21
C TRP A 107 26.48 0.89 -0.05
N LYS A 108 27.74 1.29 -0.28
CA LYS A 108 28.63 1.89 0.75
C LYS A 108 28.56 1.20 2.14
N LYS A 109 28.73 -0.13 2.18
CA LYS A 109 28.64 -1.00 3.38
C LYS A 109 27.24 -1.13 4.02
N HIS A 110 26.23 -0.47 3.47
CA HIS A 110 24.85 -0.59 3.91
C HIS A 110 24.13 -1.66 3.12
N ARG A 111 23.20 -2.33 3.79
CA ARG A 111 22.26 -3.25 3.18
C ARG A 111 20.95 -2.52 2.95
N VAL A 112 20.50 -2.49 1.70
CA VAL A 112 19.22 -1.88 1.33
C VAL A 112 18.29 -3.00 0.88
N ASN A 113 17.20 -3.20 1.61
CA ASN A 113 16.12 -4.08 1.20
C ASN A 113 15.08 -3.22 0.49
N LEU A 114 14.95 -3.41 -0.81
CA LEU A 114 14.05 -2.68 -1.69
C LEU A 114 12.77 -3.49 -1.92
N ILE A 115 11.60 -2.87 -1.72
CA ILE A 115 10.31 -3.41 -2.12
C ILE A 115 9.75 -2.53 -3.22
N ASP A 116 9.66 -3.05 -4.44
CA ASP A 116 9.02 -2.33 -5.54
C ASP A 116 7.49 -2.36 -5.34
N THR A 117 6.83 -1.20 -5.27
CA THR A 117 5.39 -1.13 -4.91
C THR A 117 4.54 -0.88 -6.14
N PRO A 118 3.32 -1.46 -6.27
CA PRO A 118 2.43 -1.15 -7.38
C PRO A 118 2.09 0.34 -7.46
N GLY A 119 1.94 0.87 -8.67
CA GLY A 119 1.53 2.27 -8.90
C GLY A 119 0.05 2.43 -9.26
N HIS A 120 -0.71 1.33 -9.35
CA HIS A 120 -2.08 1.31 -9.86
C HIS A 120 -3.11 1.20 -8.73
N VAL A 121 -4.27 1.85 -8.89
CA VAL A 121 -5.35 1.92 -7.87
C VAL A 121 -5.96 0.55 -7.55
N ASP A 122 -6.07 -0.33 -8.54
CA ASP A 122 -6.64 -1.68 -8.34
C ASP A 122 -5.81 -2.58 -7.40
N PHE A 123 -4.56 -2.20 -7.09
CA PHE A 123 -3.66 -2.93 -6.17
C PHE A 123 -3.36 -2.13 -4.90
N THR A 124 -4.28 -1.25 -4.47
CA THR A 124 -4.16 -0.46 -3.23
C THR A 124 -3.81 -1.32 -2.02
N LEU A 125 -4.37 -2.53 -1.91
CA LEU A 125 -4.06 -3.42 -0.81
C LEU A 125 -2.57 -3.83 -0.81
N GLU A 126 -2.01 -4.21 -1.97
CA GLU A 126 -0.59 -4.56 -2.14
C GLU A 126 0.31 -3.36 -1.77
N VAL A 127 -0.09 -2.14 -2.16
CA VAL A 127 0.61 -0.90 -1.79
C VAL A 127 0.62 -0.70 -0.27
N GLU A 128 -0.53 -0.84 0.40
CA GLU A 128 -0.60 -0.73 1.86
C GLU A 128 0.27 -1.79 2.56
N ARG A 129 0.33 -3.03 2.04
CA ARG A 129 1.19 -4.08 2.63
C ARG A 129 2.66 -3.72 2.57
N CYS A 130 3.09 -3.17 1.45
CA CYS A 130 4.46 -2.75 1.28
C CYS A 130 4.77 -1.59 2.22
N LEU A 131 3.98 -0.50 2.18
CA LEU A 131 4.22 0.70 2.98
C LEU A 131 4.27 0.42 4.49
N ARG A 132 3.51 -0.58 4.97
CA ARG A 132 3.50 -0.98 6.38
C ARG A 132 4.83 -1.52 6.89
N VAL A 133 5.57 -2.26 6.06
CA VAL A 133 6.82 -2.93 6.48
C VAL A 133 8.07 -2.10 6.20
N LEU A 134 7.92 -0.99 5.49
CA LEU A 134 8.99 -0.11 5.07
C LEU A 134 9.38 0.89 6.16
N ASP A 135 10.68 1.15 6.28
CA ASP A 135 11.19 2.17 7.19
C ASP A 135 11.18 3.54 6.51
N GLY A 136 11.47 3.59 5.20
CA GLY A 136 11.45 4.79 4.36
C GLY A 136 10.96 4.52 2.93
N ALA A 137 10.80 5.58 2.14
CA ALA A 137 10.36 5.47 0.76
C ALA A 137 11.19 6.37 -0.18
N VAL A 138 11.11 6.06 -1.47
CA VAL A 138 11.61 6.89 -2.56
C VAL A 138 10.42 7.24 -3.45
N THR A 139 10.00 8.50 -3.43
CA THR A 139 8.91 8.99 -4.27
C THR A 139 9.44 9.46 -5.62
N VAL A 140 9.11 8.75 -6.69
CA VAL A 140 9.50 9.10 -8.07
C VAL A 140 8.38 9.89 -8.73
N LEU A 141 8.72 11.07 -9.26
CA LEU A 141 7.79 11.93 -10.00
C LEU A 141 8.29 12.13 -11.44
N ASP A 142 7.37 12.28 -12.38
CA ASP A 142 7.70 12.72 -13.73
C ASP A 142 7.89 14.24 -13.73
N ALA A 143 9.09 14.73 -14.05
CA ALA A 143 9.41 16.15 -14.02
C ALA A 143 8.61 17.01 -15.03
N SER A 144 7.90 16.39 -15.97
CA SER A 144 6.98 17.10 -16.87
C SER A 144 5.57 17.27 -16.29
N ALA A 145 5.15 16.38 -15.40
CA ALA A 145 3.79 16.36 -14.84
C ALA A 145 3.72 16.84 -13.39
N GLY A 146 4.82 16.71 -12.63
CA GLY A 146 4.86 16.97 -11.20
C GLY A 146 4.08 15.92 -10.40
N VAL A 147 3.50 16.33 -9.27
CA VAL A 147 2.65 15.47 -8.43
C VAL A 147 1.32 15.19 -9.13
N GLN A 148 0.99 13.92 -9.37
CA GLN A 148 -0.25 13.47 -10.02
C GLN A 148 -1.20 12.83 -9.00
N ALA A 149 -2.47 12.62 -9.37
CA ALA A 149 -3.51 12.12 -8.47
C ALA A 149 -3.12 10.81 -7.75
N GLN A 150 -2.59 9.81 -8.46
CA GLN A 150 -2.22 8.54 -7.82
C GLN A 150 -1.01 8.69 -6.87
N THR A 151 -0.10 9.65 -7.14
CA THR A 151 0.95 10.01 -6.19
C THR A 151 0.35 10.51 -4.88
N ILE A 152 -0.73 11.29 -4.93
CA ILE A 152 -1.43 11.81 -3.73
C ILE A 152 -2.01 10.64 -2.92
N THR A 153 -2.64 9.67 -3.58
CA THR A 153 -3.25 8.50 -2.91
C THR A 153 -2.21 7.65 -2.20
N VAL A 154 -1.14 7.27 -2.90
CA VAL A 154 -0.07 6.48 -2.28
C VAL A 154 0.67 7.30 -1.22
N TRP A 155 0.79 8.62 -1.39
CA TRP A 155 1.34 9.50 -0.37
C TRP A 155 0.48 9.57 0.89
N ARG A 156 -0.85 9.64 0.76
CA ARG A 156 -1.78 9.58 1.91
C ARG A 156 -1.60 8.26 2.69
N GLN A 157 -1.45 7.15 1.98
CA GLN A 157 -1.17 5.84 2.59
C GLN A 157 0.22 5.83 3.27
N ALA A 158 1.25 6.38 2.64
CA ALA A 158 2.59 6.48 3.24
C ALA A 158 2.60 7.36 4.49
N LYS A 159 1.82 8.46 4.47
CA LYS A 159 1.61 9.36 5.61
C LYS A 159 0.88 8.66 6.75
N LYS A 160 -0.12 7.80 6.47
CA LYS A 160 -0.81 6.94 7.45
C LYS A 160 0.19 6.07 8.24
N PHE A 161 1.24 5.58 7.59
CA PHE A 161 2.30 4.78 8.25
C PHE A 161 3.54 5.60 8.67
N SER A 162 3.44 6.93 8.61
CA SER A 162 4.52 7.88 8.95
C SER A 162 5.85 7.54 8.26
N VAL A 163 5.82 7.07 7.01
CA VAL A 163 7.01 6.66 6.25
C VAL A 163 7.74 7.92 5.72
N PRO A 164 8.97 8.22 6.16
CA PRO A 164 9.78 9.28 5.59
C PRO A 164 10.13 8.97 4.14
N SER A 165 10.19 9.99 3.28
CA SER A 165 10.48 9.79 1.86
C SER A 165 11.51 10.77 1.31
N VAL A 166 12.30 10.28 0.37
CA VAL A 166 13.17 11.07 -0.51
C VAL A 166 12.53 11.15 -1.88
N PHE A 167 12.58 12.30 -2.53
CA PHE A 167 11.95 12.52 -3.82
C PHE A 167 12.97 12.48 -4.96
N PHE A 168 12.57 11.88 -6.08
CA PHE A 168 13.35 11.86 -7.30
C PHE A 168 12.51 12.34 -8.48
N LEU A 169 12.86 13.50 -9.02
CA LEU A 169 12.27 14.07 -10.23
C LEU A 169 12.93 13.44 -11.45
N ASN A 170 12.26 12.45 -12.04
CA ASN A 170 12.72 11.67 -13.16
C ASN A 170 12.31 12.31 -14.51
N LYS A 171 12.89 11.82 -15.61
CA LYS A 171 12.61 12.24 -16.99
C LYS A 171 12.90 13.71 -17.26
N MET A 172 13.94 14.26 -16.60
CA MET A 172 14.46 15.61 -16.85
C MET A 172 14.95 15.84 -18.28
N ASP A 173 14.98 14.81 -19.13
CA ASP A 173 15.35 14.89 -20.53
C ASP A 173 14.18 15.22 -21.49
N LYS A 174 12.93 15.17 -20.99
CA LYS A 174 11.74 15.56 -21.76
C LYS A 174 11.70 17.07 -21.93
N LYS A 175 11.47 17.56 -23.15
CA LYS A 175 11.36 19.01 -23.44
C LYS A 175 10.39 19.78 -22.52
N THR A 176 9.33 19.11 -22.07
CA THR A 176 8.30 19.66 -21.16
C THR A 176 8.67 19.58 -19.68
N ALA A 177 9.84 19.03 -19.33
CA ALA A 177 10.29 18.90 -17.95
C ALA A 177 10.60 20.28 -17.35
N ASP A 178 10.01 20.53 -16.19
CA ASP A 178 10.21 21.73 -15.40
C ASP A 178 10.45 21.35 -13.93
N PHE A 179 11.68 21.58 -13.49
CA PHE A 179 12.11 21.26 -12.14
C PHE A 179 11.44 22.15 -11.08
N CYS A 180 11.39 23.47 -11.31
CA CYS A 180 10.84 24.40 -10.34
C CYS A 180 9.35 24.11 -10.14
N ARG A 181 8.59 24.02 -11.23
CA ARG A 181 7.16 23.65 -11.18
C ARG A 181 6.93 22.30 -10.49
N SER A 182 7.79 21.32 -10.75
CA SER A 182 7.66 20.00 -10.12
C SER A 182 7.92 20.06 -8.61
N VAL A 183 8.90 20.85 -8.17
CA VAL A 183 9.16 21.10 -6.74
C VAL A 183 7.99 21.83 -6.10
N ASP A 184 7.47 22.88 -6.74
CA ASP A 184 6.30 23.63 -6.24
C ASP A 184 5.07 22.73 -6.10
N SER A 185 4.87 21.80 -7.04
CA SER A 185 3.77 20.84 -6.97
C SER A 185 3.83 19.89 -5.76
N ILE A 186 5.03 19.64 -5.21
CA ILE A 186 5.19 18.86 -3.97
C ILE A 186 4.58 19.64 -2.81
N THR A 187 4.86 20.94 -2.72
CA THR A 187 4.31 21.81 -1.69
C THR A 187 2.80 21.97 -1.85
N GLU A 188 2.34 22.35 -3.04
CA GLU A 188 0.92 22.66 -3.31
C GLU A 188 -0.01 21.45 -3.16
N ARG A 189 0.40 20.27 -3.67
CA ARG A 189 -0.49 19.09 -3.77
C ARG A 189 -0.30 18.11 -2.61
N LEU A 190 0.91 17.97 -2.06
CA LEU A 190 1.17 17.05 -0.94
C LEU A 190 1.19 17.74 0.43
N GLY A 191 1.20 19.09 0.46
CA GLY A 191 1.23 19.88 1.68
C GLY A 191 2.56 19.77 2.43
N LEU A 192 3.68 19.64 1.69
CA LEU A 192 5.03 19.53 2.26
C LEU A 192 5.77 20.85 2.11
N GLU A 193 5.98 21.56 3.21
CA GLU A 193 6.41 22.96 3.20
C GLU A 193 7.88 23.16 2.80
N ASN A 194 8.76 22.19 3.11
CA ASN A 194 10.21 22.36 2.98
C ASN A 194 10.85 21.29 2.06
N PRO A 195 10.66 21.36 0.73
CA PRO A 195 11.47 20.60 -0.21
C PRO A 195 12.90 21.16 -0.27
N ILE A 196 13.89 20.29 -0.04
CA ILE A 196 15.31 20.64 -0.04
C ILE A 196 15.99 20.04 -1.26
N ASN A 197 16.41 20.91 -2.18
CA ASN A 197 16.99 20.52 -3.47
C ASN A 197 18.45 20.09 -3.31
N VAL A 198 18.70 18.78 -3.28
CA VAL A 198 20.04 18.19 -3.18
C VAL A 198 20.70 18.09 -4.54
N CYS A 199 19.90 17.83 -5.58
CA CYS A 199 20.36 17.87 -6.96
C CYS A 199 19.55 18.91 -7.74
N ILE A 200 20.25 19.67 -8.59
CA ILE A 200 19.62 20.66 -9.47
C ILE A 200 19.94 20.37 -10.94
N PRO A 201 19.02 20.68 -11.86
CA PRO A 201 19.31 20.68 -13.28
C PRO A 201 20.13 21.91 -13.67
N LEU A 202 21.19 21.70 -14.45
CA LEU A 202 21.98 22.77 -15.04
C LEU A 202 21.53 23.03 -16.49
N LYS A 203 21.17 24.28 -16.78
CA LYS A 203 20.73 24.74 -18.10
C LYS A 203 21.92 25.37 -18.85
N ARG A 204 22.07 25.08 -20.14
CA ARG A 204 22.98 25.83 -21.04
C ARG A 204 22.14 26.86 -21.78
N LYS A 205 22.72 28.04 -22.07
CA LYS A 205 22.05 29.25 -22.61
C LYS A 205 21.05 28.99 -23.77
N ASP A 206 21.23 27.93 -24.58
CA ASP A 206 20.39 27.62 -25.75
C ASP A 206 19.85 26.17 -25.84
N LYS A 207 19.91 25.35 -24.77
CA LYS A 207 19.41 23.96 -24.80
C LYS A 207 18.55 23.60 -23.57
N HIS A 208 17.61 22.68 -23.78
CA HIS A 208 16.92 21.92 -22.71
C HIS A 208 17.95 21.20 -21.81
N VAL A 209 17.60 20.87 -20.56
CA VAL A 209 18.54 20.47 -19.49
C VAL A 209 19.58 19.46 -19.96
N MET A 210 20.87 19.78 -19.80
CA MET A 210 21.99 18.95 -20.29
C MET A 210 22.86 18.36 -19.18
N ALA A 211 22.71 18.80 -17.92
CA ALA A 211 23.47 18.25 -16.81
C ALA A 211 22.71 18.32 -15.49
N VAL A 212 23.13 17.52 -14.51
CA VAL A 212 22.69 17.57 -13.10
C VAL A 212 23.88 17.94 -12.24
N ALA A 213 23.69 18.81 -11.25
CA ALA A 213 24.67 19.07 -10.20
C ALA A 213 24.19 18.49 -8.86
N ASP A 214 25.10 17.83 -8.16
CA ASP A 214 24.96 17.44 -6.76
C ASP A 214 25.56 18.56 -5.90
N VAL A 215 24.66 19.25 -5.21
CA VAL A 215 24.93 20.49 -4.48
C VAL A 215 25.79 20.23 -3.24
N ILE A 216 25.66 19.05 -2.63
CA ILE A 216 26.38 18.67 -1.40
C ILE A 216 27.83 18.34 -1.75
N ASN A 217 28.04 17.50 -2.76
CA ASN A 217 29.37 17.00 -3.12
C ASN A 217 30.11 17.85 -4.16
N LYS A 218 29.55 19.00 -4.57
CA LYS A 218 30.13 19.94 -5.56
C LYS A 218 30.53 19.28 -6.89
N ARG A 219 29.75 18.30 -7.34
CA ARG A 219 30.01 17.50 -8.55
C ARG A 219 28.86 17.63 -9.55
N TYR A 220 29.16 17.48 -10.83
CA TYR A 220 28.15 17.50 -11.89
C TYR A 220 28.26 16.30 -12.83
N LEU A 221 27.15 16.01 -13.50
CA LEU A 221 26.98 14.89 -14.42
C LEU A 221 26.33 15.39 -15.71
N ASN A 222 26.98 15.15 -16.85
CA ASN A 222 26.46 15.55 -18.17
C ASN A 222 25.62 14.43 -18.81
N PHE A 223 24.40 14.76 -19.24
CA PHE A 223 23.45 13.84 -19.88
C PHE A 223 23.85 13.41 -21.30
N ASP A 224 24.70 14.18 -22.00
CA ASP A 224 25.11 13.89 -23.39
C ASP A 224 26.06 12.69 -23.55
N LEU A 225 26.48 12.06 -22.44
CA LEU A 225 27.44 10.95 -22.44
C LEU A 225 26.75 9.65 -21.99
N ASP A 226 26.08 8.94 -22.89
CA ASP A 226 25.51 7.58 -22.65
C ASP A 226 26.48 6.68 -21.88
N ASP A 227 26.01 5.92 -20.88
CA ASP A 227 26.65 4.86 -20.02
C ASP A 227 28.11 5.06 -19.50
N LYS A 228 28.83 6.05 -20.00
CA LYS A 228 30.20 6.46 -19.70
C LYS A 228 30.24 7.79 -18.96
N ALA A 229 29.09 8.45 -18.79
CA ALA A 229 28.98 9.61 -17.92
C ALA A 229 29.54 9.26 -16.54
N ARG A 230 30.37 10.15 -16.02
CA ARG A 230 30.93 10.06 -14.68
C ARG A 230 30.71 11.39 -14.01
N TRP A 231 30.46 11.34 -12.71
CA TRP A 231 30.49 12.52 -11.88
C TRP A 231 31.88 13.15 -11.96
N THR A 232 31.91 14.43 -12.30
CA THR A 232 33.12 15.25 -12.40
C THR A 232 32.98 16.46 -11.51
N ASP A 233 34.07 16.91 -10.92
CA ASP A 233 34.06 18.10 -10.08
C ASP A 233 33.92 19.36 -10.96
N LEU A 234 33.10 20.32 -10.52
CA LEU A 234 32.95 21.60 -11.22
C LEU A 234 34.19 22.46 -10.95
N LYS A 235 34.71 23.09 -12.01
CA LYS A 235 35.76 24.12 -11.87
C LYS A 235 35.11 25.46 -11.53
N GLU A 236 35.78 26.24 -10.68
CA GLU A 236 35.27 27.53 -10.17
C GLU A 236 34.92 28.54 -11.27
N ASP A 237 35.63 28.51 -12.41
CA ASP A 237 35.48 29.50 -13.50
C ASP A 237 34.29 29.26 -14.46
N CYS A 238 33.32 28.39 -14.12
CA CYS A 238 32.23 28.05 -15.04
C CYS A 238 30.86 28.56 -14.58
N PHE A 239 30.02 28.96 -15.54
CA PHE A 239 28.64 29.41 -15.28
C PHE A 239 27.79 28.38 -14.50
N GLN A 240 28.07 27.08 -14.71
CA GLN A 240 27.43 25.99 -13.98
C GLN A 240 27.80 25.98 -12.48
N PHE A 241 29.02 26.42 -12.13
CA PHE A 241 29.47 26.52 -10.75
C PHE A 241 28.71 27.62 -10.01
N GLU A 242 28.51 28.79 -10.63
CA GLU A 242 27.69 29.87 -10.06
C GLU A 242 26.27 29.39 -9.75
N GLN A 243 25.61 28.70 -10.69
CA GLN A 243 24.26 28.15 -10.48
C GLN A 243 24.21 27.15 -9.32
N MET A 244 25.21 26.28 -9.20
CA MET A 244 25.31 25.31 -8.11
C MET A 244 25.53 26.01 -6.75
N MET A 245 26.38 27.03 -6.69
CA MET A 245 26.67 27.74 -5.44
C MET A 245 25.44 28.50 -4.93
N VAL A 246 24.65 29.11 -5.82
CA VAL A 246 23.36 29.74 -5.45
C VAL A 246 22.40 28.72 -4.83
N ALA A 247 22.23 27.55 -5.47
CA ALA A 247 21.37 26.51 -4.93
C ALA A 247 21.90 25.93 -3.61
N ARG A 248 23.22 25.89 -3.43
CA ARG A 248 23.87 25.46 -2.19
C ARG A 248 23.60 26.41 -1.04
N GLU A 249 23.72 27.70 -1.30
CA GLU A 249 23.39 28.75 -0.34
C GLU A 249 21.91 28.68 0.05
N GLU A 250 21.00 28.53 -0.92
CA GLU A 250 19.57 28.37 -0.66
C GLU A 250 19.28 27.13 0.20
N MET A 251 19.92 25.99 -0.12
CA MET A 251 19.79 24.74 0.65
C MET A 251 20.25 24.93 2.10
N PHE A 252 21.42 25.53 2.32
CA PHE A 252 21.94 25.74 3.67
C PHE A 252 21.15 26.79 4.44
N SER A 253 20.70 27.86 3.79
CA SER A 253 19.80 28.85 4.40
C SER A 253 18.53 28.18 4.93
N LYS A 254 17.87 27.35 4.12
CA LYS A 254 16.67 26.61 4.53
C LYS A 254 16.92 25.64 5.69
N LEU A 255 18.09 25.00 5.74
CA LEU A 255 18.44 24.10 6.85
C LEU A 255 18.75 24.89 8.13
N ALA A 256 19.40 26.05 8.01
CA ALA A 256 19.70 26.93 9.14
C ALA A 256 18.42 27.52 9.76
N ASP A 257 17.41 27.85 8.94
CA ASP A 257 16.10 28.33 9.42
C ASP A 257 15.35 27.27 10.27
N LEU A 258 15.68 25.99 10.09
CA LEU A 258 15.01 24.85 10.75
C LEU A 258 15.81 24.27 11.91
N ASP A 259 17.10 24.59 12.04
CA ASP A 259 18.02 24.00 13.02
C ASP A 259 19.04 25.03 13.53
N ASP A 260 18.85 25.49 14.77
CA ASP A 260 19.70 26.51 15.40
C ASP A 260 21.18 26.11 15.47
N HIS A 261 21.46 24.82 15.72
CA HIS A 261 22.83 24.32 15.80
C HIS A 261 23.55 24.39 14.45
N PHE A 262 22.83 24.05 13.38
CA PHE A 262 23.35 24.18 12.03
C PHE A 262 23.55 25.66 11.64
N ALA A 263 22.64 26.54 12.04
CA ALA A 263 22.76 27.98 11.79
C ALA A 263 24.04 28.57 12.39
N ASP A 264 24.34 28.24 13.66
CA ASP A 264 25.58 28.68 14.32
C ASP A 264 26.83 28.18 13.58
N LEU A 265 26.83 26.91 13.17
CA LEU A 265 27.95 26.30 12.47
C LEU A 265 28.14 26.91 11.08
N PHE A 266 27.03 27.17 10.36
CA PHE A 266 27.02 27.82 9.05
C PHE A 266 27.60 29.24 9.11
N LEU A 267 27.27 30.03 10.15
CA LEU A 267 27.79 31.38 10.36
C LEU A 267 29.29 31.41 10.72
N GLN A 268 29.79 30.36 11.38
CA GLN A 268 31.19 30.26 11.82
C GLN A 268 32.11 29.66 10.74
N SER A 269 31.60 28.77 9.90
CA SER A 269 32.39 28.04 8.92
C SER A 269 32.69 28.86 7.64
N SER A 270 33.91 28.71 7.11
CA SER A 270 34.20 29.08 5.73
C SER A 270 33.61 28.04 4.75
N SER A 271 33.12 28.47 3.59
CA SER A 271 32.33 27.69 2.60
C SER A 271 32.99 26.43 1.98
N GLU A 272 34.15 26.02 2.50
CA GLU A 272 34.99 24.91 2.01
C GLU A 272 35.07 23.69 2.95
N ASP A 273 34.44 23.71 4.13
CA ASP A 273 34.60 22.61 5.10
C ASP A 273 33.73 21.37 4.77
N ASP A 274 34.37 20.23 4.55
CA ASP A 274 33.71 18.90 4.46
C ASP A 274 32.92 18.55 5.73
N ALA A 275 33.27 19.17 6.86
CA ALA A 275 32.54 19.06 8.11
C ALA A 275 31.11 19.62 7.98
N LEU A 276 30.93 20.76 7.29
CA LEU A 276 29.63 21.37 7.06
C LEU A 276 28.73 20.49 6.18
N ASN A 277 29.31 19.83 5.17
CA ASN A 277 28.58 18.86 4.33
C ASN A 277 28.02 17.69 5.15
N THR A 278 28.85 17.17 6.05
CA THR A 278 28.48 16.03 6.91
C THR A 278 27.36 16.44 7.87
N GLU A 279 27.48 17.63 8.46
CA GLU A 279 26.46 18.12 9.39
C GLU A 279 25.14 18.47 8.70
N ALA A 280 25.20 19.06 7.50
CA ALA A 280 24.00 19.30 6.69
C ALA A 280 23.24 18.00 6.39
N LEU A 281 23.95 16.91 6.09
CA LEU A 281 23.33 15.59 5.90
C LEU A 281 22.73 15.04 7.19
N ASN A 282 23.39 15.22 8.34
CA ASN A 282 22.87 14.78 9.64
C ASN A 282 21.58 15.52 10.02
N VAL A 283 21.56 16.85 9.87
CA VAL A 283 20.40 17.70 10.13
C VAL A 283 19.27 17.34 9.18
N MET A 284 19.56 17.22 7.88
CA MET A 284 18.59 16.81 6.88
C MET A 284 18.00 15.44 7.21
N SER A 285 18.81 14.48 7.67
CA SER A 285 18.37 13.17 8.13
C SER A 285 17.38 13.28 9.29
N ARG A 286 17.74 14.02 10.35
CA ARG A 286 16.87 14.25 11.53
C ARG A 286 15.54 14.92 11.16
N LEU A 287 15.58 15.93 10.29
CA LEU A 287 14.38 16.64 9.82
C LEU A 287 13.54 15.80 8.85
N THR A 288 14.16 14.91 8.07
CA THR A 288 13.47 13.94 7.20
C THR A 288 12.73 12.90 8.05
N LEU A 289 13.35 12.40 9.12
CA LEU A 289 12.72 11.44 10.05
C LEU A 289 11.45 11.98 10.70
N THR A 290 11.43 13.28 11.00
CA THR A 290 10.26 13.97 11.55
C THR A 290 9.30 14.48 10.48
N GLN A 291 9.56 14.16 9.20
CA GLN A 291 8.76 14.57 8.03
C GLN A 291 8.60 16.10 7.88
N ARG A 292 9.54 16.88 8.44
CA ARG A 292 9.57 18.35 8.32
C ARG A 292 10.25 18.83 7.04
N VAL A 293 11.19 18.02 6.54
CA VAL A 293 11.99 18.28 5.35
C VAL A 293 11.87 17.10 4.39
N VAL A 294 11.90 17.41 3.10
CA VAL A 294 11.88 16.41 2.03
C VAL A 294 13.09 16.62 1.12
N PRO A 295 14.08 15.71 1.13
CA PRO A 295 15.20 15.79 0.20
C PRO A 295 14.73 15.48 -1.23
N VAL A 296 15.08 16.36 -2.18
CA VAL A 296 14.72 16.24 -3.59
C VAL A 296 15.97 16.10 -4.45
N ALA A 297 16.02 15.02 -5.22
CA ALA A 297 17.00 14.81 -6.29
C ALA A 297 16.30 14.86 -7.66
N CYS A 298 17.06 15.04 -8.73
CA CYS A 298 16.53 15.07 -10.09
C CYS A 298 17.47 14.40 -11.10
N GLY A 299 16.92 13.90 -12.21
CA GLY A 299 17.71 13.32 -13.28
C GLY A 299 16.90 12.62 -14.37
N SER A 300 17.58 11.83 -15.20
CA SER A 300 16.96 10.95 -16.19
C SER A 300 17.49 9.53 -16.03
N ALA A 301 16.69 8.67 -15.39
CA ALA A 301 17.06 7.27 -15.17
C ALA A 301 17.16 6.48 -16.48
N LEU A 302 16.40 6.89 -17.51
CA LEU A 302 16.42 6.25 -18.83
C LEU A 302 17.76 6.50 -19.54
N ARG A 303 18.18 7.77 -19.66
CA ARG A 303 19.38 8.16 -20.41
C ARG A 303 20.69 7.90 -19.69
N CYS A 304 20.73 8.10 -18.37
CA CYS A 304 21.97 8.02 -17.62
C CYS A 304 21.75 7.39 -16.25
N ALA A 305 22.18 6.14 -16.09
CA ALA A 305 22.04 5.40 -14.84
C ALA A 305 22.68 6.14 -13.65
N GLN A 306 23.83 6.80 -13.85
CA GLN A 306 24.55 7.54 -12.80
C GLN A 306 23.75 8.70 -12.19
N CYS A 307 22.68 9.17 -12.84
CA CYS A 307 21.79 10.19 -12.26
C CYS A 307 21.03 9.67 -11.03
N VAL A 308 20.93 8.36 -10.87
CA VAL A 308 20.25 7.71 -9.74
C VAL A 308 21.21 7.50 -8.55
N SER A 309 22.53 7.65 -8.74
CA SER A 309 23.49 7.45 -7.65
C SER A 309 23.30 8.40 -6.45
N PRO A 310 22.92 9.70 -6.62
CA PRO A 310 22.61 10.56 -5.49
C PRO A 310 21.41 10.07 -4.68
N VAL A 311 20.46 9.36 -5.31
CA VAL A 311 19.32 8.75 -4.60
C VAL A 311 19.82 7.64 -3.67
N LEU A 312 20.76 6.80 -4.11
CA LEU A 312 21.39 5.79 -3.24
C LEU A 312 22.14 6.43 -2.06
N ASP A 313 22.80 7.57 -2.30
CA ASP A 313 23.49 8.33 -1.25
C ASP A 313 22.48 8.91 -0.24
N LEU A 314 21.35 9.46 -0.71
CA LEU A 314 20.27 9.98 0.14
C LEU A 314 19.52 8.88 0.90
N ILE A 315 19.34 7.69 0.32
CA ILE A 315 18.76 6.53 1.02
C ILE A 315 19.59 6.19 2.26
N ILE A 316 20.92 6.21 2.15
CA ILE A 316 21.78 5.91 3.29
C ILE A 316 21.82 7.07 4.29
N GLY A 317 21.94 8.29 3.78
CA GLY A 317 22.13 9.50 4.60
C GLY A 317 20.87 9.96 5.34
N CYS A 318 19.71 9.96 4.67
CA CYS A 318 18.51 10.64 5.14
C CYS A 318 17.37 9.69 5.57
N LEU A 319 17.32 8.45 5.06
CA LEU A 319 16.25 7.50 5.44
C LEU A 319 16.60 6.74 6.74
N PRO A 320 15.58 6.36 7.54
CA PRO A 320 15.79 5.69 8.82
C PRO A 320 16.41 4.31 8.71
N CYS A 321 17.13 3.93 9.77
CA CYS A 321 17.39 2.53 10.06
C CYS A 321 16.21 1.89 10.83
N PRO A 322 16.02 0.55 10.77
CA PRO A 322 14.96 -0.16 11.48
C PRO A 322 14.86 0.16 12.97
N ALA A 323 16.02 0.37 13.62
CA ALA A 323 16.09 0.63 15.06
C ALA A 323 15.48 1.98 15.45
N GLN A 324 15.50 2.99 14.56
CA GLN A 324 14.91 4.31 14.79
C GLN A 324 13.38 4.27 14.74
N LYS A 325 12.80 3.36 13.95
CA LYS A 325 11.34 3.17 13.81
C LYS A 325 10.74 2.19 14.81
N SER A 326 11.51 1.20 15.27
CA SER A 326 11.02 0.08 16.09
C SER A 326 10.94 0.38 17.59
N GLY A 327 11.09 1.64 18.02
CA GLY A 327 11.19 2.02 19.43
C GLY A 327 10.05 1.49 20.31
N LEU A 328 8.81 1.52 19.82
CA LEU A 328 7.65 1.01 20.54
C LEU A 328 7.56 -0.53 20.52
N VAL A 329 7.86 -1.16 19.38
CA VAL A 329 7.88 -2.64 19.29
C VAL A 329 8.91 -3.20 20.27
N ASN A 330 10.05 -2.53 20.41
CA ASN A 330 11.06 -2.84 21.41
C ASN A 330 10.54 -2.69 22.85
N LYS A 331 9.67 -1.72 23.15
CA LYS A 331 9.06 -1.60 24.49
C LYS A 331 8.11 -2.76 24.80
N VAL A 332 7.36 -3.24 23.82
CA VAL A 332 6.38 -4.33 23.99
C VAL A 332 7.04 -5.70 23.99
N PHE A 333 7.83 -6.01 22.97
CA PHE A 333 8.43 -7.33 22.77
C PHE A 333 9.85 -7.43 23.33
N GLY A 334 10.50 -6.33 23.70
CA GLY A 334 11.86 -6.36 24.23
C GLY A 334 12.83 -6.99 23.22
N ASN A 335 13.54 -8.02 23.67
CA ASN A 335 14.42 -8.82 22.82
C ASN A 335 13.74 -10.09 22.27
N ASP A 336 12.50 -10.36 22.68
CA ASP A 336 11.74 -11.52 22.21
C ASP A 336 11.40 -11.34 20.73
N LEU A 337 11.32 -12.44 19.99
CA LEU A 337 11.03 -12.41 18.56
C LEU A 337 9.63 -11.84 18.30
N SER A 338 9.55 -10.83 17.45
CA SER A 338 8.31 -10.34 16.85
C SER A 338 8.49 -10.12 15.36
N ALA A 339 7.53 -10.63 14.59
CA ALA A 339 7.58 -10.56 13.14
C ALA A 339 6.17 -10.42 12.55
N LEU A 340 6.04 -9.68 11.45
CA LEU A 340 4.78 -9.47 10.73
C LEU A 340 4.85 -10.13 9.36
N VAL A 341 3.86 -10.96 9.04
CA VAL A 341 3.68 -11.52 7.71
C VAL A 341 2.99 -10.47 6.84
N PHE A 342 3.63 -10.03 5.77
CA PHE A 342 3.07 -8.97 4.92
C PHE A 342 2.78 -9.43 3.49
N LYS A 343 3.35 -10.57 3.06
CA LYS A 343 3.14 -11.10 1.73
C LYS A 343 3.25 -12.63 1.73
N ILE A 344 2.40 -13.27 0.94
CA ILE A 344 2.46 -14.70 0.65
C ILE A 344 2.51 -14.88 -0.86
N ARG A 345 3.30 -15.85 -1.32
CA ARG A 345 3.37 -16.26 -2.72
C ARG A 345 3.50 -17.77 -2.79
N HIS A 346 2.83 -18.43 -3.72
CA HIS A 346 3.00 -19.85 -3.98
C HIS A 346 4.04 -20.05 -5.08
N ASP A 347 5.01 -20.89 -4.79
CA ASP A 347 6.01 -21.37 -5.75
C ASP A 347 5.76 -22.85 -6.06
N LYS A 348 5.92 -23.24 -7.33
CA LYS A 348 5.65 -24.61 -7.78
C LYS A 348 6.55 -25.65 -7.12
N ARG A 349 7.77 -25.27 -6.72
CA ARG A 349 8.78 -26.18 -6.16
C ARG A 349 8.86 -26.08 -4.63
N LEU A 350 8.84 -24.86 -4.10
CA LEU A 350 9.03 -24.59 -2.67
C LEU A 350 7.72 -24.49 -1.89
N GLY A 351 6.57 -24.51 -2.57
CA GLY A 351 5.25 -24.36 -1.96
C GLY A 351 5.00 -22.92 -1.52
N GLN A 352 4.33 -22.75 -0.37
CA GLN A 352 3.99 -21.44 0.16
C GLN A 352 5.25 -20.71 0.67
N LEU A 353 5.58 -19.59 0.02
CA LEU A 353 6.59 -18.62 0.44
C LEU A 353 5.92 -17.53 1.29
N THR A 354 6.31 -17.44 2.56
CA THR A 354 5.79 -16.46 3.50
C THR A 354 6.83 -15.38 3.75
N TYR A 355 6.58 -14.17 3.27
CA TYR A 355 7.45 -13.00 3.47
C TYR A 355 7.13 -12.33 4.80
N VAL A 356 8.16 -12.19 5.62
CA VAL A 356 8.05 -11.75 7.00
C VAL A 356 9.01 -10.62 7.28
N ARG A 357 8.51 -9.54 7.88
CA ARG A 357 9.29 -8.45 8.44
C ARG A 357 9.64 -8.75 9.90
N VAL A 358 10.92 -8.90 10.22
CA VAL A 358 11.38 -9.16 11.60
C VAL A 358 11.62 -7.82 12.30
N TYR A 359 10.87 -7.53 13.37
CA TYR A 359 11.03 -6.27 14.12
C TYR A 359 11.97 -6.43 15.31
N THR A 360 11.82 -7.50 16.09
CA THR A 360 12.66 -7.79 17.26
C THR A 360 13.10 -9.26 17.25
N GLY A 361 14.19 -9.57 17.96
CA GLY A 361 14.73 -10.93 18.05
C GLY A 361 15.36 -11.46 16.76
N GLU A 362 15.36 -12.78 16.62
CA GLU A 362 15.98 -13.50 15.49
C GLU A 362 15.13 -14.73 15.15
N ILE A 363 14.91 -14.98 13.86
CA ILE A 363 14.30 -16.20 13.35
C ILE A 363 15.41 -17.18 12.99
N LYS A 364 15.35 -18.40 13.53
CA LYS A 364 16.31 -19.46 13.22
C LYS A 364 15.72 -20.49 12.29
N ASN A 365 16.58 -21.06 11.45
CA ASN A 365 16.20 -22.12 10.53
C ASN A 365 15.81 -23.40 11.30
N MET A 366 14.78 -24.10 10.83
CA MET A 366 14.24 -25.33 11.46
C MET A 366 13.67 -25.16 12.87
N ASP A 367 13.34 -23.92 13.27
CA ASP A 367 12.73 -23.63 14.57
C ASP A 367 11.20 -23.81 14.54
N SER A 368 10.56 -23.52 15.67
CA SER A 368 9.11 -23.40 15.82
C SER A 368 8.73 -21.96 16.14
N LEU A 369 7.65 -21.47 15.53
CA LEU A 369 7.08 -20.14 15.80
C LEU A 369 5.64 -20.28 16.28
N TYR A 370 5.18 -19.32 17.07
CA TYR A 370 3.80 -19.21 17.49
C TYR A 370 3.10 -18.08 16.73
N ASN A 371 2.04 -18.43 15.99
CA ASN A 371 1.17 -17.47 15.33
C ASN A 371 0.13 -16.99 16.34
N VAL A 372 0.25 -15.72 16.74
CA VAL A 372 -0.62 -15.11 17.76
C VAL A 372 -2.03 -14.92 17.21
N SER A 373 -2.16 -14.51 15.94
CA SER A 373 -3.45 -14.26 15.28
C SER A 373 -4.33 -15.50 15.24
N LYS A 374 -3.73 -16.68 15.00
CA LYS A 374 -4.45 -17.96 14.89
C LYS A 374 -4.33 -18.86 16.11
N SER A 375 -3.60 -18.42 17.15
CA SER A 375 -3.27 -19.22 18.33
C SER A 375 -2.74 -20.61 18.00
N ALA A 376 -1.88 -20.71 16.97
CA ALA A 376 -1.37 -21.95 16.41
C ALA A 376 0.16 -21.98 16.39
N VAL A 377 0.75 -23.17 16.53
CA VAL A 377 2.20 -23.37 16.44
C VAL A 377 2.57 -23.82 15.03
N GLU A 378 3.49 -23.11 14.39
CA GLU A 378 4.09 -23.43 13.09
C GLU A 378 5.47 -24.05 13.33
N ASN A 379 5.69 -25.29 12.86
CA ASN A 379 6.91 -26.06 13.14
C ASN A 379 7.67 -26.38 11.86
N LYS A 380 9.02 -26.43 11.96
CA LYS A 380 9.92 -26.95 10.91
C LYS A 380 9.79 -26.21 9.58
N PHE A 381 10.07 -24.91 9.61
CA PHE A 381 10.16 -24.07 8.42
C PHE A 381 11.62 -23.85 7.99
N ASN A 382 11.84 -23.64 6.68
CA ASN A 382 13.15 -23.17 6.21
C ASN A 382 13.17 -21.65 6.01
N VAL A 383 14.28 -21.03 6.41
CA VAL A 383 14.51 -19.58 6.33
C VAL A 383 15.38 -19.25 5.12
N HIS A 384 14.91 -18.28 4.34
CA HIS A 384 15.61 -17.74 3.18
C HIS A 384 15.68 -16.22 3.24
N ILE A 385 16.66 -15.65 2.54
CA ILE A 385 16.75 -14.22 2.25
C ILE A 385 16.51 -14.01 0.75
N PRO A 386 15.66 -13.05 0.36
CA PRO A 386 15.50 -12.71 -1.05
C PRO A 386 16.72 -11.91 -1.53
N HIS A 387 17.46 -12.47 -2.48
CA HIS A 387 18.64 -11.84 -3.06
C HIS A 387 18.53 -11.87 -4.59
N SER A 388 18.22 -10.70 -5.18
CA SER A 388 17.86 -10.58 -6.60
C SER A 388 16.70 -11.54 -6.94
N ASP A 389 16.93 -12.53 -7.80
CA ASP A 389 15.93 -13.49 -8.27
C ASP A 389 15.96 -14.82 -7.52
N GLU A 390 16.95 -15.04 -6.65
CA GLU A 390 17.15 -16.30 -5.95
C GLU A 390 16.87 -16.20 -4.45
N LEU A 391 16.31 -17.27 -3.88
CA LEU A 391 16.13 -17.43 -2.45
C LEU A 391 17.35 -18.13 -1.87
N GLN A 392 18.19 -17.38 -1.15
CA GLN A 392 19.36 -17.93 -0.49
C GLN A 392 18.98 -18.48 0.89
N SER A 393 19.18 -19.78 1.13
CA SER A 393 18.95 -20.39 2.45
C SER A 393 19.95 -19.85 3.46
N THR A 394 19.45 -19.49 4.65
CA THR A 394 20.29 -18.97 5.75
C THR A 394 19.99 -19.67 7.07
N SER A 395 20.96 -19.67 7.98
CA SER A 395 20.80 -20.27 9.31
C SER A 395 19.89 -19.45 10.22
N SER A 396 19.89 -18.12 10.05
CA SER A 396 19.05 -17.22 10.83
C SER A 396 18.91 -15.85 10.16
N VAL A 397 17.87 -15.11 10.56
CA VAL A 397 17.61 -13.73 10.13
C VAL A 397 17.27 -12.88 11.36
N LYS A 398 18.04 -11.81 11.56
CA LYS A 398 17.90 -10.89 12.70
C LYS A 398 16.91 -9.76 12.45
N ALA A 399 16.46 -9.13 13.53
CA ALA A 399 15.66 -7.91 13.55
C ALA A 399 16.12 -6.85 12.54
N GLY A 400 15.15 -6.17 11.93
CA GLY A 400 15.35 -5.14 10.91
C GLY A 400 15.51 -5.67 9.49
N ASN A 401 15.49 -6.98 9.27
CA ASN A 401 15.54 -7.61 7.95
C ASN A 401 14.18 -8.17 7.51
N ILE A 402 14.13 -8.55 6.23
CA ILE A 402 13.03 -9.31 5.63
C ILE A 402 13.50 -10.76 5.46
N ALA A 403 12.69 -11.70 5.92
CA ALA A 403 12.90 -13.14 5.79
C ALA A 403 11.81 -13.75 4.90
N VAL A 404 12.14 -14.83 4.20
CA VAL A 404 11.18 -15.67 3.48
C VAL A 404 11.16 -17.04 4.12
N LEU A 405 10.03 -17.40 4.70
CA LEU A 405 9.81 -18.68 5.36
C LEU A 405 9.12 -19.64 4.38
N THR A 406 9.50 -20.90 4.42
CA THR A 406 8.87 -21.98 3.63
C THR A 406 8.41 -23.09 4.55
N GLY A 407 7.28 -23.73 4.22
CA GLY A 407 6.71 -24.81 5.02
C GLY A 407 5.70 -24.37 6.10
N MET A 408 5.34 -23.08 6.11
CA MET A 408 4.21 -22.58 6.92
C MET A 408 2.89 -23.15 6.38
N LYS A 409 1.92 -23.44 7.25
CA LYS A 409 0.66 -24.07 6.83
C LYS A 409 -0.57 -23.22 7.06
N CYS A 410 -0.65 -22.60 8.24
CA CYS A 410 -1.83 -21.87 8.67
C CYS A 410 -1.64 -20.37 8.52
N THR A 411 -0.42 -19.89 8.36
CA THR A 411 -0.09 -18.46 8.35
C THR A 411 -0.63 -17.75 7.11
N VAL A 412 -1.31 -16.62 7.32
CA VAL A 412 -1.84 -15.73 6.28
C VAL A 412 -1.24 -14.33 6.36
N THR A 413 -1.44 -13.53 5.32
CA THR A 413 -1.02 -12.13 5.28
C THR A 413 -1.68 -11.33 6.41
N GLY A 414 -0.89 -10.55 7.15
CA GLY A 414 -1.31 -9.79 8.33
C GLY A 414 -1.06 -10.49 9.67
N ASP A 415 -0.65 -11.77 9.66
CA ASP A 415 -0.41 -12.51 10.90
C ASP A 415 0.84 -12.03 11.66
N THR A 416 0.75 -12.02 13.00
CA THR A 416 1.88 -11.74 13.90
C THR A 416 2.50 -13.05 14.38
N LEU A 417 3.80 -13.22 14.14
CA LEU A 417 4.60 -14.37 14.56
C LEU A 417 5.51 -13.99 15.73
N VAL A 418 5.55 -14.84 16.76
CA VAL A 418 6.44 -14.69 17.93
C VAL A 418 7.18 -16.00 18.22
N ALA A 419 8.20 -15.95 19.08
CA ALA A 419 9.00 -17.14 19.43
C ALA A 419 8.16 -18.28 20.02
N ASN A 420 7.29 -17.99 21.00
CA ASN A 420 6.46 -18.99 21.66
C ASN A 420 5.28 -18.33 22.38
N LYS A 421 4.35 -19.16 22.88
CA LYS A 421 3.17 -18.68 23.62
C LYS A 421 3.52 -17.84 24.85
N ARG A 422 4.58 -18.19 25.59
CA ARG A 422 5.04 -17.43 26.77
C ARG A 422 5.54 -16.03 26.39
N ALA A 423 6.22 -15.88 25.25
CA ALA A 423 6.64 -14.58 24.74
C ALA A 423 5.44 -13.69 24.40
N ALA A 424 4.36 -14.26 23.84
CA ALA A 424 3.10 -13.54 23.64
C ALA A 424 2.48 -13.07 24.97
N GLU A 425 2.45 -13.94 25.98
CA GLU A 425 1.91 -13.60 27.31
C GLU A 425 2.71 -12.46 27.97
N LEU A 426 4.05 -12.56 27.95
CA LEU A 426 4.95 -11.51 28.46
C LEU A 426 4.81 -10.19 27.71
N ALA A 427 4.66 -10.24 26.38
CA ALA A 427 4.40 -9.04 25.58
C ALA A 427 3.08 -8.37 25.98
N ASN A 428 2.05 -9.15 26.29
CA ASN A 428 0.76 -8.61 26.74
C ASN A 428 0.86 -7.97 28.13
N GLU A 429 1.63 -8.58 29.05
CA GLU A 429 1.91 -8.00 30.36
C GLU A 429 2.71 -6.68 30.26
N ARG A 430 3.72 -6.62 29.38
CA ARG A 430 4.50 -5.39 29.15
C ARG A 430 3.64 -4.29 28.53
N ARG A 431 2.77 -4.64 27.57
CA ARG A 431 1.83 -3.71 26.94
C ARG A 431 0.87 -3.08 27.96
N GLN A 432 0.34 -3.86 28.89
CA GLN A 432 -0.56 -3.36 29.94
C GLN A 432 0.10 -2.32 30.88
N LYS A 433 1.43 -2.27 30.91
CA LYS A 433 2.21 -1.32 31.73
C LYS A 433 2.58 -0.03 30.99
N LEU A 434 2.25 0.11 29.70
CA LEU A 434 2.51 1.33 28.93
C LEU A 434 1.55 2.44 29.37
N THR A 435 2.05 3.69 29.39
CA THR A 435 1.28 4.89 29.72
C THR A 435 0.43 5.38 28.54
N ASP A 436 -0.56 6.23 28.80
CA ASP A 436 -1.40 6.82 27.75
C ASP A 436 -0.61 7.71 26.77
N GLU A 437 0.47 8.37 27.23
CA GLU A 437 1.41 9.10 26.36
C GLU A 437 2.18 8.16 25.43
N ASP A 438 2.60 7.01 25.94
CA ASP A 438 3.25 5.96 25.14
C ASP A 438 2.28 5.34 24.13
N LEU A 439 0.97 5.39 24.37
CA LEU A 439 -0.12 4.89 23.52
C LEU A 439 -0.62 5.93 22.47
N ALA A 440 -0.42 7.22 22.70
CA ALA A 440 -0.85 8.27 21.75
C ALA A 440 -0.12 8.20 20.39
N GLY A 441 1.14 7.72 20.38
CA GLY A 441 1.92 7.49 19.15
C GLY A 441 1.67 6.14 18.45
N VAL A 442 0.72 5.33 18.95
CA VAL A 442 0.64 3.88 18.71
C VAL A 442 -0.42 3.46 17.70
N TYR A 443 -1.31 4.39 17.33
CA TYR A 443 -2.50 4.10 16.52
C TYR A 443 -2.23 3.34 15.21
N ASN A 444 -1.01 3.40 14.68
CA ASN A 444 -0.64 2.77 13.41
C ASN A 444 0.18 1.47 13.56
N LEU A 445 0.59 1.09 14.78
CA LEU A 445 1.53 -0.03 15.03
C LEU A 445 0.87 -1.27 15.63
N PHE A 446 -0.16 -1.11 16.46
CA PHE A 446 -1.00 -2.17 17.02
C PHE A 446 -2.46 -1.96 16.60
N SER A 447 -3.22 -3.06 16.51
CA SER A 447 -4.59 -3.12 15.97
C SER A 447 -5.44 -1.85 16.19
N GLN A 448 -5.97 -1.31 15.09
CA GLN A 448 -7.16 -0.45 15.12
C GLN A 448 -8.35 -1.31 15.54
N THR A 449 -9.08 -0.90 16.56
CA THR A 449 -10.48 -1.30 16.73
C THR A 449 -11.32 -0.24 16.03
N SER A 450 -11.88 -0.61 14.90
CA SER A 450 -13.01 -0.01 14.17
C SER A 450 -13.70 1.20 14.85
N THR A 451 -13.66 2.36 14.20
CA THR A 451 -14.85 3.18 13.94
C THR A 451 -14.61 4.06 12.70
N GLY A 452 -15.62 4.15 11.84
CA GLY A 452 -15.57 4.98 10.64
C GLY A 452 -15.34 6.45 10.95
N HIS A 453 -14.97 7.20 9.91
CA HIS A 453 -14.72 8.64 9.91
C HIS A 453 -15.69 9.44 10.79
N ARG A 454 -15.26 9.75 12.02
CA ARG A 454 -15.61 10.94 12.82
C ARG A 454 -14.69 10.95 14.05
N ALA A 455 -14.16 12.13 14.35
CA ALA A 455 -13.23 12.46 15.44
C ALA A 455 -13.23 11.44 16.59
N HIS A 456 -12.12 10.68 16.69
CA HIS A 456 -12.01 9.56 17.62
C HIS A 456 -11.87 10.01 19.07
N SER A 457 -12.80 9.57 19.92
CA SER A 457 -12.50 9.28 21.31
C SER A 457 -11.58 8.05 21.38
N VAL A 458 -10.57 8.11 22.23
CA VAL A 458 -9.50 7.12 22.36
C VAL A 458 -10.06 5.78 22.86
N ALA A 459 -10.43 4.89 21.94
CA ALA A 459 -10.80 3.52 22.27
C ALA A 459 -9.52 2.68 22.47
N SER A 460 -9.36 2.13 23.68
CA SER A 460 -8.21 1.34 24.12
C SER A 460 -7.85 0.20 23.15
N VAL A 461 -6.61 0.19 22.67
CA VAL A 461 -6.02 -0.93 21.89
C VAL A 461 -6.05 -2.21 22.76
N LYS A 462 -6.84 -3.22 22.36
CA LYS A 462 -7.10 -4.44 23.16
C LYS A 462 -6.11 -5.60 22.94
N SER A 463 -5.24 -5.57 21.93
CA SER A 463 -4.43 -6.75 21.54
C SER A 463 -2.94 -6.45 21.33
N ILE A 464 -2.08 -7.49 21.46
CA ILE A 464 -0.64 -7.47 21.12
C ILE A 464 -0.37 -7.67 19.62
N LEU A 465 -1.43 -7.78 18.82
CA LEU A 465 -1.33 -8.01 17.39
C LEU A 465 -0.73 -6.76 16.76
N LEU A 466 0.37 -6.95 16.03
CA LEU A 466 0.87 -5.91 15.14
C LEU A 466 -0.27 -5.59 14.17
N ALA A 467 -0.54 -4.29 13.96
CA ALA A 467 -1.65 -3.88 13.10
C ALA A 467 -1.48 -4.53 11.71
N GLY A 468 -2.37 -5.48 11.42
CA GLY A 468 -2.55 -6.06 10.11
C GLY A 468 -3.18 -5.04 9.18
N ILE A 469 -3.51 -5.49 7.97
CA ILE A 469 -4.02 -4.62 6.92
C ILE A 469 -5.50 -4.88 6.81
N GLU A 470 -6.29 -3.82 6.89
CA GLU A 470 -7.74 -3.92 6.67
C GLU A 470 -7.98 -4.21 5.19
N THR A 471 -8.61 -5.34 4.93
CA THR A 471 -8.99 -5.72 3.57
C THR A 471 -10.24 -4.93 3.18
N PRO A 472 -10.20 -4.11 2.13
CA PRO A 472 -11.41 -3.47 1.62
C PRO A 472 -12.39 -4.51 1.10
N ASP A 473 -13.69 -4.20 1.14
CA ASP A 473 -14.72 -5.06 0.57
C ASP A 473 -14.60 -5.08 -0.96
N PRO A 474 -14.75 -6.25 -1.61
CA PRO A 474 -14.73 -6.36 -3.06
C PRO A 474 -15.92 -5.60 -3.67
N VAL A 475 -15.64 -4.94 -4.79
CA VAL A 475 -16.61 -4.06 -5.46
C VAL A 475 -17.17 -4.71 -6.73
N TYR A 476 -16.39 -5.57 -7.38
CA TYR A 476 -16.78 -6.35 -8.56
C TYR A 476 -16.91 -7.82 -8.21
N PHE A 477 -17.93 -8.46 -8.77
CA PHE A 477 -18.12 -9.90 -8.67
C PHE A 477 -18.16 -10.51 -10.07
N CYS A 478 -17.71 -11.75 -10.23
CA CYS A 478 -17.90 -12.52 -11.45
C CYS A 478 -18.06 -14.00 -11.12
N THR A 479 -18.83 -14.72 -11.93
CA THR A 479 -18.88 -16.17 -11.85
C THR A 479 -17.63 -16.76 -12.50
N ALA A 480 -17.11 -17.84 -11.93
CA ALA A 480 -15.95 -18.55 -12.44
C ALA A 480 -16.24 -20.05 -12.46
N GLU A 481 -16.00 -20.66 -13.61
CA GLU A 481 -16.24 -22.08 -13.85
C GLU A 481 -14.96 -22.74 -14.35
N ALA A 482 -14.65 -23.91 -13.79
CA ALA A 482 -13.50 -24.68 -14.23
C ALA A 482 -13.70 -25.18 -15.67
N PRO A 483 -12.63 -25.38 -16.45
CA PRO A 483 -12.74 -25.85 -17.84
C PRO A 483 -13.35 -27.25 -17.98
N SER A 484 -13.28 -28.08 -16.92
CA SER A 484 -13.86 -29.43 -16.88
C SER A 484 -14.06 -29.91 -15.45
N GLU A 485 -14.94 -30.88 -15.22
CA GLU A 485 -15.12 -31.51 -13.90
C GLU A 485 -13.83 -32.12 -13.34
N THR A 486 -13.00 -32.71 -14.22
CA THR A 486 -11.70 -33.30 -13.81
C THR A 486 -10.71 -32.26 -13.28
N SER A 487 -10.88 -30.99 -13.68
CA SER A 487 -10.05 -29.87 -13.23
C SER A 487 -10.61 -29.12 -12.03
N ASN A 488 -11.83 -29.42 -11.57
CA ASN A 488 -12.47 -28.74 -10.42
C ASN A 488 -11.59 -28.75 -9.18
N VAL A 489 -11.01 -29.90 -8.83
CA VAL A 489 -10.13 -30.02 -7.65
C VAL A 489 -8.89 -29.12 -7.77
N LYS A 490 -8.31 -29.01 -8.97
CA LYS A 490 -7.17 -28.11 -9.21
C LYS A 490 -7.59 -26.65 -9.20
N PHE A 491 -8.77 -26.35 -9.72
CA PHE A 491 -9.35 -25.02 -9.77
C PHE A 491 -9.68 -24.47 -8.37
N GLU A 492 -10.37 -25.25 -7.54
CA GLU A 492 -10.65 -24.90 -6.15
C GLU A 492 -9.36 -24.66 -5.37
N LYS A 493 -8.38 -25.55 -5.55
CA LYS A 493 -7.06 -25.40 -4.92
C LYS A 493 -6.35 -24.11 -5.37
N ALA A 494 -6.37 -23.81 -6.67
CA ALA A 494 -5.75 -22.61 -7.21
C ALA A 494 -6.42 -21.33 -6.68
N LEU A 495 -7.76 -21.31 -6.59
CA LEU A 495 -8.50 -20.18 -6.04
C LEU A 495 -8.24 -19.99 -4.55
N GLN A 496 -8.14 -21.06 -3.76
CA GLN A 496 -7.75 -20.99 -2.36
C GLN A 496 -6.33 -20.43 -2.19
N GLU A 497 -5.37 -20.92 -2.98
CA GLU A 497 -4.00 -20.41 -2.96
C GLU A 497 -3.94 -18.92 -3.33
N LEU A 498 -4.69 -18.49 -4.36
CA LEU A 498 -4.78 -17.09 -4.76
C LEU A 498 -5.46 -16.20 -3.71
N ALA A 499 -6.52 -16.66 -3.05
CA ALA A 499 -7.19 -15.92 -1.98
C ALA A 499 -6.31 -15.76 -0.72
N ILE A 500 -5.43 -16.74 -0.44
CA ILE A 500 -4.44 -16.63 0.64
C ILE A 500 -3.37 -15.60 0.29
N GLU A 501 -2.92 -15.54 -0.96
CA GLU A 501 -1.96 -14.54 -1.44
C GLU A 501 -2.55 -13.13 -1.43
N ASP A 502 -3.77 -12.99 -1.94
CA ASP A 502 -4.50 -11.74 -1.98
C ASP A 502 -5.81 -11.80 -1.21
N PRO A 503 -5.78 -11.42 0.08
CA PRO A 503 -6.99 -11.22 0.89
C PRO A 503 -8.09 -10.32 0.31
N SER A 504 -7.84 -9.48 -0.69
CA SER A 504 -8.92 -8.73 -1.37
C SER A 504 -9.73 -9.58 -2.35
N LEU A 505 -9.18 -10.74 -2.76
CA LEU A 505 -9.88 -11.73 -3.57
C LEU A 505 -10.78 -12.57 -2.66
N GLN A 506 -12.08 -12.37 -2.75
CA GLN A 506 -13.05 -13.19 -2.03
C GLN A 506 -13.58 -14.28 -2.94
N VAL A 507 -13.53 -15.53 -2.49
CA VAL A 507 -14.05 -16.67 -3.23
C VAL A 507 -15.19 -17.27 -2.44
N ARG A 508 -16.38 -17.34 -3.05
CA ARG A 508 -17.57 -17.96 -2.47
C ARG A 508 -18.08 -19.03 -3.42
N TYR A 509 -18.41 -20.20 -2.89
CA TYR A 509 -19.14 -21.21 -3.65
C TYR A 509 -20.64 -21.06 -3.36
N ASP A 510 -21.44 -20.92 -4.41
CA ASP A 510 -22.89 -20.83 -4.31
C ASP A 510 -23.49 -22.23 -4.38
N ASN A 511 -23.98 -22.74 -3.25
CA ASN A 511 -24.56 -24.08 -3.15
C ASN A 511 -25.89 -24.22 -3.90
N GLU A 512 -26.59 -23.12 -4.18
CA GLU A 512 -27.89 -23.16 -4.86
C GLU A 512 -27.72 -23.26 -6.38
N LEU A 513 -26.76 -22.51 -6.92
CA LEU A 513 -26.47 -22.47 -8.37
C LEU A 513 -25.34 -23.41 -8.79
N GLY A 514 -24.56 -23.95 -7.84
CA GLY A 514 -23.41 -24.80 -8.14
C GLY A 514 -22.26 -24.06 -8.82
N GLN A 515 -22.18 -22.73 -8.64
CA GLN A 515 -21.21 -21.87 -9.31
C GLN A 515 -20.25 -21.24 -8.28
N THR A 516 -19.01 -20.98 -8.70
CA THR A 516 -18.05 -20.22 -7.89
C THR A 516 -18.17 -18.74 -8.23
N VAL A 517 -18.32 -17.89 -7.22
CA VAL A 517 -18.36 -16.44 -7.35
C VAL A 517 -17.04 -15.87 -6.81
N ILE A 518 -16.38 -15.06 -7.63
CA ILE A 518 -15.13 -14.37 -7.30
C ILE A 518 -15.43 -12.88 -7.12
N GLY A 519 -15.10 -12.32 -5.96
CA GLY A 519 -15.12 -10.90 -5.66
C GLY A 519 -13.72 -10.28 -5.77
N ALA A 520 -13.62 -9.13 -6.43
CA ALA A 520 -12.37 -8.41 -6.67
C ALA A 520 -12.56 -6.89 -6.56
N MET A 521 -11.44 -6.16 -6.54
CA MET A 521 -11.40 -4.70 -6.38
C MET A 521 -11.68 -3.93 -7.67
N GLY A 522 -11.45 -4.54 -8.84
CA GLY A 522 -11.51 -3.86 -10.13
C GLY A 522 -11.50 -4.83 -11.32
N GLU A 523 -11.85 -4.32 -12.50
CA GLU A 523 -11.81 -5.09 -13.76
C GLU A 523 -10.41 -5.61 -14.06
N LEU A 524 -9.38 -4.78 -13.88
CA LEU A 524 -7.98 -5.20 -14.05
C LEU A 524 -7.62 -6.33 -13.08
N HIS A 525 -8.07 -6.24 -11.82
CA HIS A 525 -7.77 -7.27 -10.83
C HIS A 525 -8.35 -8.63 -11.27
N VAL A 526 -9.59 -8.68 -11.73
CA VAL A 526 -10.20 -9.91 -12.29
C VAL A 526 -9.40 -10.44 -13.48
N GLU A 527 -8.93 -9.56 -14.36
CA GLU A 527 -8.11 -9.95 -15.52
C GLU A 527 -6.76 -10.55 -15.12
N VAL A 528 -6.08 -9.96 -14.11
CA VAL A 528 -4.85 -10.53 -13.54
C VAL A 528 -5.10 -11.92 -12.99
N ILE A 529 -6.18 -12.11 -12.23
CA ILE A 529 -6.52 -13.43 -11.66
C ILE A 529 -6.79 -14.45 -12.76
N ARG A 530 -7.49 -14.07 -13.84
CA ARG A 530 -7.70 -14.93 -15.01
C ARG A 530 -6.37 -15.37 -15.63
N ASP A 531 -5.47 -14.41 -15.84
CA ASP A 531 -4.17 -14.65 -16.46
C ASP A 531 -3.29 -15.56 -15.59
N ARG A 532 -3.31 -15.35 -14.28
CA ARG A 532 -2.61 -16.22 -13.31
C ARG A 532 -3.16 -17.64 -13.28
N LEU A 533 -4.49 -17.80 -13.24
CA LEU A 533 -5.12 -19.14 -13.34
C LEU A 533 -4.68 -19.87 -14.61
N ARG A 534 -4.59 -19.17 -15.73
CA ARG A 534 -4.15 -19.72 -17.01
C ARG A 534 -2.66 -20.07 -17.02
N ARG A 535 -1.78 -19.18 -16.57
CA ARG A 535 -0.32 -19.32 -16.71
C ARG A 535 0.32 -20.09 -15.54
N ASP A 536 -0.02 -19.73 -14.31
CA ASP A 536 0.57 -20.33 -13.12
C ASP A 536 0.03 -21.76 -12.95
N TYR A 537 -1.29 -21.93 -13.09
CA TYR A 537 -1.97 -23.21 -12.82
C TYR A 537 -2.33 -24.01 -14.08
N GLY A 538 -2.19 -23.43 -15.28
CA GLY A 538 -2.55 -24.11 -16.53
C GLY A 538 -4.06 -24.27 -16.73
N LEU A 539 -4.88 -23.48 -16.03
CA LEU A 539 -6.34 -23.58 -16.03
C LEU A 539 -6.96 -22.46 -16.88
N ASN A 540 -7.54 -22.83 -18.01
CA ASN A 540 -8.30 -21.88 -18.83
C ASN A 540 -9.73 -21.77 -18.27
N VAL A 541 -9.90 -20.95 -17.24
CA VAL A 541 -11.16 -20.76 -16.52
C VAL A 541 -12.11 -19.88 -17.32
N PHE A 542 -13.37 -20.28 -17.42
CA PHE A 542 -14.42 -19.42 -17.94
C PHE A 542 -14.85 -18.45 -16.84
N MET A 543 -14.76 -17.15 -17.11
CA MET A 543 -15.24 -16.13 -16.20
C MET A 543 -16.43 -15.44 -16.84
N GLY A 544 -17.58 -15.48 -16.16
CA GLY A 544 -18.80 -14.82 -16.58
C GLY A 544 -18.69 -13.30 -16.54
N PRO A 545 -19.78 -12.58 -16.89
CA PRO A 545 -19.77 -11.14 -16.89
C PRO A 545 -19.55 -10.56 -15.47
N LEU A 546 -19.06 -9.33 -15.43
CA LEU A 546 -18.81 -8.58 -14.20
C LEU A 546 -20.15 -8.08 -13.64
N GLN A 547 -20.48 -8.54 -12.44
CA GLN A 547 -21.64 -8.13 -11.66
C GLN A 547 -21.25 -7.09 -10.61
N VAL A 548 -22.18 -6.20 -10.30
CA VAL A 548 -22.00 -5.11 -9.33
C VAL A 548 -22.61 -5.50 -7.99
N ALA A 549 -21.90 -5.11 -6.92
CA ALA A 549 -22.29 -5.33 -5.53
C ALA A 549 -23.45 -4.44 -5.08
N TYR A 550 -24.69 -4.68 -5.53
CA TYR A 550 -25.84 -3.96 -5.01
C TYR A 550 -26.10 -4.30 -3.53
N ARG A 551 -26.76 -3.39 -2.81
CA ARG A 551 -27.18 -3.59 -1.41
C ARG A 551 -28.66 -3.35 -1.27
N GLU A 552 -29.29 -4.01 -0.31
CA GLU A 552 -30.69 -3.78 0.04
C GLU A 552 -30.77 -2.98 1.35
N VAL A 553 -31.66 -2.01 1.41
CA VAL A 553 -31.91 -1.21 2.63
C VAL A 553 -33.39 -1.13 2.91
N ILE A 554 -33.74 -1.13 4.19
CA ILE A 554 -35.12 -0.99 4.67
C ILE A 554 -35.49 0.47 4.82
N GLU A 555 -36.74 0.84 4.51
CA GLU A 555 -37.18 2.23 4.65
C GLU A 555 -37.78 2.54 6.03
N ASN A 556 -38.51 1.58 6.57
CA ASN A 556 -39.33 1.75 7.76
C ASN A 556 -38.91 0.76 8.85
N GLU A 557 -39.21 1.11 10.09
CA GLU A 557 -39.02 0.20 11.23
C GLU A 557 -40.08 -0.91 11.22
N VAL A 558 -39.68 -2.15 11.50
CA VAL A 558 -40.60 -3.29 11.59
C VAL A 558 -40.31 -4.14 12.82
N THR A 559 -41.38 -4.54 13.51
CA THR A 559 -41.32 -5.48 14.63
C THR A 559 -41.87 -6.82 14.18
N ASN A 560 -41.14 -7.90 14.45
CA ASN A 560 -41.61 -9.26 14.18
C ASN A 560 -41.31 -10.18 15.35
N THR A 561 -42.17 -11.17 15.55
CA THR A 561 -42.01 -12.22 16.56
C THR A 561 -42.20 -13.56 15.89
N THR A 562 -41.25 -14.47 16.10
CA THR A 562 -41.32 -15.84 15.58
C THR A 562 -41.15 -16.83 16.72
N ILE A 563 -41.95 -17.91 16.65
CA ILE A 563 -41.93 -19.03 17.59
C ILE A 563 -41.49 -20.26 16.81
N LEU A 564 -40.46 -20.96 17.30
CA LEU A 564 -39.96 -22.18 16.72
C LEU A 564 -39.92 -23.29 17.77
N ASN A 565 -40.55 -24.42 17.44
CA ASN A 565 -40.64 -25.59 18.31
C ASN A 565 -39.68 -26.66 17.81
N ALA A 566 -38.82 -27.17 18.70
CA ALA A 566 -37.90 -28.27 18.43
C ALA A 566 -38.17 -29.42 19.40
N THR A 567 -38.13 -30.66 18.91
CA THR A 567 -38.22 -31.88 19.71
C THR A 567 -36.85 -32.58 19.73
N PHE A 568 -36.33 -32.87 20.91
CA PHE A 568 -35.03 -33.54 21.07
C PHE A 568 -35.19 -34.81 21.92
N GLY A 569 -34.74 -35.96 21.39
CA GLY A 569 -34.70 -37.25 22.11
C GLY A 569 -35.98 -38.09 22.01
N GLU A 570 -35.96 -39.26 22.66
CA GLU A 570 -37.10 -40.22 22.71
C GLU A 570 -38.29 -39.71 23.54
N SER A 571 -38.10 -38.67 24.36
CA SER A 571 -39.18 -38.02 25.09
C SER A 571 -39.77 -36.86 24.28
N GLU A 572 -41.10 -36.85 24.09
CA GLU A 572 -41.89 -35.81 23.41
C GLU A 572 -41.89 -34.41 24.10
N MET A 573 -40.81 -34.02 24.78
CA MET A 573 -40.66 -32.68 25.34
C MET A 573 -40.43 -31.68 24.20
N LYS A 574 -41.44 -30.84 23.94
CA LYS A 574 -41.35 -29.74 22.97
C LYS A 574 -40.57 -28.59 23.60
N HIS A 575 -39.40 -28.30 23.04
CA HIS A 575 -38.62 -27.12 23.37
C HIS A 575 -39.04 -25.97 22.45
N GLU A 576 -39.72 -24.99 22.99
CA GLU A 576 -40.09 -23.72 22.35
C GLU A 576 -38.97 -22.67 22.51
N CYS A 577 -38.66 -21.98 21.41
CA CYS A 577 -37.87 -20.77 21.35
C CYS A 577 -38.69 -19.66 20.69
N ARG A 578 -38.88 -18.56 21.40
CA ARG A 578 -39.58 -17.36 20.91
C ARG A 578 -38.62 -16.19 20.91
N ILE A 579 -38.53 -15.51 19.77
CA ILE A 579 -37.64 -14.35 19.57
C ILE A 579 -38.46 -13.23 18.95
N SER A 580 -38.31 -12.02 19.49
CA SER A 580 -38.88 -10.80 18.91
C SER A 580 -37.79 -9.79 18.59
N PHE A 581 -37.81 -9.28 17.37
CA PHE A 581 -36.88 -8.26 16.90
C PHE A 581 -37.61 -7.00 16.44
N ILE A 582 -36.96 -5.87 16.66
CA ILE A 582 -37.20 -4.62 15.95
C ILE A 582 -36.05 -4.42 14.96
N LEU A 583 -36.38 -4.28 13.69
CA LEU A 583 -35.43 -3.94 12.62
C LEU A 583 -35.62 -2.45 12.33
N LYS A 584 -34.56 -1.65 12.55
CA LYS A 584 -34.60 -0.21 12.39
C LYS A 584 -33.58 0.25 11.33
N PRO A 585 -33.97 1.12 10.37
CA PRO A 585 -33.02 1.70 9.44
C PRO A 585 -32.04 2.64 10.17
N ASN A 586 -30.76 2.48 9.89
CA ASN A 586 -29.70 3.34 10.40
C ASN A 586 -28.74 3.70 9.26
N LYS A 587 -29.01 4.86 8.63
CA LYS A 587 -28.22 5.34 7.49
C LYS A 587 -26.75 5.49 7.85
N ASN A 588 -25.88 4.92 7.03
CA ASN A 588 -24.42 4.86 7.20
C ASN A 588 -23.94 3.99 8.38
N SER A 589 -24.76 3.07 8.92
CA SER A 589 -24.27 2.09 9.89
C SER A 589 -23.40 1.01 9.22
N GLY A 590 -23.59 0.81 7.91
CA GLY A 590 -22.88 -0.13 7.08
C GLY A 590 -23.39 -1.56 7.25
N LYS A 591 -22.47 -2.52 7.27
CA LYS A 591 -22.80 -3.92 7.50
C LYS A 591 -23.29 -4.13 8.94
N PHE A 592 -24.28 -5.00 9.10
CA PHE A 592 -24.74 -5.46 10.41
C PHE A 592 -23.57 -5.99 11.25
N LYS A 593 -23.45 -5.49 12.48
CA LYS A 593 -22.34 -5.82 13.40
C LYS A 593 -22.77 -6.80 14.48
N GLN A 594 -23.80 -6.44 15.22
CA GLN A 594 -24.32 -7.24 16.34
C GLN A 594 -25.73 -6.78 16.68
N VAL A 595 -26.49 -7.69 17.29
CA VAL A 595 -27.82 -7.39 17.82
C VAL A 595 -27.69 -6.50 19.06
N ALA A 596 -28.44 -5.40 19.10
CA ALA A 596 -28.61 -4.59 20.30
C ALA A 596 -29.65 -5.24 21.22
N ILE A 597 -29.36 -5.33 22.52
CA ILE A 597 -30.23 -5.98 23.49
C ILE A 597 -31.01 -4.89 24.23
N LEU A 598 -32.34 -4.86 24.05
CA LEU A 598 -33.26 -3.99 24.76
C LEU A 598 -34.46 -4.85 25.22
N LEU A 599 -34.20 -5.74 26.17
CA LEU A 599 -35.22 -6.61 26.72
C LEU A 599 -36.19 -5.82 27.61
N ASP A 600 -37.48 -6.12 27.50
CA ASP A 600 -38.49 -5.59 28.43
C ASP A 600 -38.19 -6.04 29.88
N ASP A 601 -38.51 -5.19 30.86
CA ASP A 601 -38.25 -5.44 32.29
C ASP A 601 -38.96 -6.72 32.79
N ASN A 602 -40.00 -7.16 32.08
CA ASN A 602 -40.76 -8.38 32.36
C ASN A 602 -40.07 -9.68 31.87
N ASN A 603 -38.97 -9.58 31.11
CA ASN A 603 -38.28 -10.73 30.56
C ASN A 603 -37.32 -11.37 31.60
N GLU A 604 -37.29 -12.70 31.70
CA GLU A 604 -36.44 -13.43 32.66
C GLU A 604 -34.93 -13.13 32.53
N TYR A 605 -34.49 -12.66 31.37
CA TYR A 605 -33.10 -12.32 31.07
C TYR A 605 -32.81 -10.82 31.21
N ALA A 606 -33.81 -9.99 31.52
CA ALA A 606 -33.62 -8.58 31.83
C ALA A 606 -32.78 -8.44 33.12
N GLY A 607 -31.67 -7.69 33.05
CA GLY A 607 -30.72 -7.53 34.16
C GLY A 607 -29.78 -8.71 34.46
N VAL A 608 -30.17 -9.95 34.15
CA VAL A 608 -29.34 -11.17 34.34
C VAL A 608 -28.39 -11.42 33.16
N GLY A 609 -28.78 -10.98 31.96
CA GLY A 609 -28.01 -11.14 30.73
C GLY A 609 -28.19 -12.51 30.06
N ILE A 610 -28.11 -12.51 28.73
CA ILE A 610 -28.21 -13.72 27.90
C ILE A 610 -26.84 -14.44 27.90
N ARG A 611 -26.84 -15.78 27.89
CA ARG A 611 -25.61 -16.57 27.76
C ARG A 611 -24.87 -16.21 26.47
N GLU A 612 -23.55 -16.05 26.54
CA GLU A 612 -22.70 -15.67 25.39
C GLU A 612 -22.87 -16.64 24.20
N SER A 613 -22.92 -17.95 24.46
CA SER A 613 -23.19 -18.97 23.41
C SER A 613 -24.53 -18.77 22.68
N TRP A 614 -25.58 -18.30 23.36
CA TRP A 614 -26.88 -18.04 22.75
C TRP A 614 -26.89 -16.71 22.01
N LEU A 615 -26.23 -15.70 22.56
CA LEU A 615 -26.07 -14.41 21.88
C LEU A 615 -25.29 -14.57 20.57
N ASN A 616 -24.22 -15.37 20.56
CA ASN A 616 -23.48 -15.69 19.35
C ASN A 616 -24.35 -16.39 18.31
N ALA A 617 -25.20 -17.33 18.74
CA ALA A 617 -26.14 -18.01 17.85
C ALA A 617 -27.24 -17.08 17.27
N ILE A 618 -27.76 -16.16 18.09
CA ILE A 618 -28.70 -15.12 17.65
C ILE A 618 -28.05 -14.22 16.61
N ASN A 619 -26.84 -13.73 16.90
CA ASN A 619 -26.06 -12.90 15.98
C ASN A 619 -25.78 -13.62 14.66
N GLU A 620 -25.39 -14.89 14.71
CA GLU A 620 -25.16 -15.73 13.53
C GLU A 620 -26.45 -15.90 12.71
N GLY A 621 -27.58 -16.18 13.36
CA GLY A 621 -28.89 -16.29 12.70
C GLY A 621 -29.31 -15.01 11.98
N CYS A 622 -29.18 -13.85 12.64
CA CYS A 622 -29.46 -12.55 12.04
C CYS A 622 -28.49 -12.23 10.89
N THR A 623 -27.20 -12.52 11.07
CA THR A 623 -26.19 -12.30 10.02
C THR A 623 -26.52 -13.11 8.77
N ASN A 624 -26.87 -14.39 8.93
CA ASN A 624 -27.25 -15.26 7.82
C ASN A 624 -28.52 -14.79 7.10
N ALA A 625 -29.53 -14.31 7.84
CA ALA A 625 -30.74 -13.76 7.23
C ALA A 625 -30.50 -12.45 6.47
N LEU A 626 -29.57 -11.61 6.93
CA LEU A 626 -29.22 -10.35 6.28
C LEU A 626 -28.27 -10.52 5.08
N CYS A 627 -27.67 -11.71 4.89
CA CYS A 627 -26.83 -12.00 3.73
C CYS A 627 -27.60 -11.94 2.41
N ALA A 628 -28.88 -12.32 2.40
CA ALA A 628 -29.74 -12.35 1.22
C ALA A 628 -31.06 -11.61 1.51
N GLY A 629 -31.21 -10.44 0.89
CA GLY A 629 -32.39 -9.60 0.99
C GLY A 629 -33.58 -10.09 0.16
N PRO A 630 -34.80 -9.62 0.48
CA PRO A 630 -36.04 -10.09 -0.15
C PRO A 630 -36.24 -9.62 -1.60
N LEU A 631 -35.54 -8.58 -2.07
CA LEU A 631 -35.83 -7.97 -3.37
C LEU A 631 -35.12 -8.68 -4.53
N ALA A 632 -33.80 -8.80 -4.43
CA ALA A 632 -32.94 -9.42 -5.44
C ALA A 632 -31.85 -10.33 -4.84
N GLY A 633 -31.96 -10.64 -3.53
CA GLY A 633 -31.01 -11.53 -2.86
C GLY A 633 -29.68 -10.86 -2.51
N PHE A 634 -29.61 -9.52 -2.54
CA PHE A 634 -28.40 -8.79 -2.18
C PHE A 634 -28.31 -8.60 -0.67
N THR A 635 -27.10 -8.38 -0.15
CA THR A 635 -26.90 -8.20 1.29
C THR A 635 -27.58 -6.94 1.81
N VAL A 636 -28.26 -7.06 2.95
CA VAL A 636 -28.97 -5.97 3.61
C VAL A 636 -28.01 -5.13 4.45
N TYR A 637 -27.99 -3.82 4.21
CA TYR A 637 -27.11 -2.83 4.88
C TYR A 637 -27.93 -1.80 5.67
N ASP A 638 -27.23 -0.98 6.46
CA ASP A 638 -27.80 0.18 7.16
C ASP A 638 -28.99 -0.18 8.06
N ILE A 639 -28.80 -1.26 8.82
CA ILE A 639 -29.84 -1.85 9.67
C ILE A 639 -29.32 -2.11 11.08
N ASP A 640 -30.10 -1.68 12.07
CA ASP A 640 -29.94 -2.08 13.46
C ASP A 640 -31.00 -3.14 13.79
N VAL A 641 -30.55 -4.27 14.33
CA VAL A 641 -31.44 -5.32 14.85
C VAL A 641 -31.44 -5.25 16.36
N ILE A 642 -32.62 -5.01 16.94
CA ILE A 642 -32.82 -4.86 18.37
C ILE A 642 -33.64 -6.05 18.88
N LEU A 643 -33.08 -6.81 19.83
CA LEU A 643 -33.79 -7.88 20.53
C LEU A 643 -34.64 -7.28 21.65
N THR A 644 -35.97 -7.44 21.54
CA THR A 644 -36.93 -6.92 22.53
C THR A 644 -37.49 -7.99 23.45
N ASP A 645 -37.64 -9.21 22.95
CA ASP A 645 -38.14 -10.33 23.74
C ASP A 645 -37.46 -11.64 23.32
N PHE A 646 -37.11 -12.44 24.32
CA PHE A 646 -36.46 -13.73 24.14
C PHE A 646 -36.94 -14.72 25.20
N VAL A 647 -37.54 -15.83 24.76
CA VAL A 647 -37.96 -16.93 25.63
C VAL A 647 -37.38 -18.24 25.13
N ALA A 648 -36.73 -19.00 26.01
CA ALA A 648 -36.16 -20.30 25.71
C ALA A 648 -36.56 -21.33 26.78
N SER A 649 -37.31 -22.35 26.38
CA SER A 649 -37.79 -23.38 27.29
C SER A 649 -36.70 -24.42 27.63
N GLY A 650 -36.42 -24.60 28.92
CA GLY A 650 -35.68 -25.75 29.43
C GLY A 650 -34.16 -25.63 29.62
N LYS A 651 -33.57 -24.42 29.74
CA LYS A 651 -32.14 -24.15 30.09
C LYS A 651 -31.04 -24.85 29.25
N ARG A 652 -31.38 -25.74 28.31
CA ARG A 652 -30.49 -26.57 27.46
C ARG A 652 -30.99 -26.60 26.00
N LEU A 653 -31.32 -25.45 25.44
CA LEU A 653 -31.64 -25.35 24.01
C LEU A 653 -30.36 -25.44 23.16
N ASN A 654 -30.41 -26.17 22.05
CA ASN A 654 -29.32 -26.23 21.08
C ASN A 654 -29.17 -24.86 20.38
N PRO A 655 -27.96 -24.25 20.37
CA PRO A 655 -27.69 -23.00 19.65
C PRO A 655 -28.18 -22.98 18.19
N ALA A 656 -28.16 -24.11 17.48
CA ALA A 656 -28.64 -24.19 16.10
C ALA A 656 -30.13 -23.84 15.95
N VAL A 657 -30.96 -24.19 16.93
CA VAL A 657 -32.41 -23.89 16.93
C VAL A 657 -32.64 -22.40 17.17
N ILE A 658 -31.83 -21.79 18.05
CA ILE A 658 -31.88 -20.35 18.32
C ILE A 658 -31.45 -19.56 17.08
N SER A 659 -30.36 -19.98 16.43
CA SER A 659 -29.90 -19.38 15.18
C SER A 659 -30.95 -19.48 14.07
N ALA A 660 -31.59 -20.65 13.91
CA ALA A 660 -32.67 -20.84 12.95
C ALA A 660 -33.91 -19.97 13.26
N ALA A 661 -34.29 -19.85 14.54
CA ALA A 661 -35.40 -19.00 14.97
C ALA A 661 -35.10 -17.52 14.71
N ALA A 662 -33.88 -17.07 15.01
CA ALA A 662 -33.43 -15.70 14.76
C ALA A 662 -33.41 -15.41 13.26
N SER A 663 -32.84 -16.30 12.45
CA SER A 663 -32.80 -16.17 10.99
C SER A 663 -34.21 -16.06 10.41
N LYS A 664 -35.12 -16.97 10.79
CA LYS A 664 -36.51 -16.94 10.34
C LYS A 664 -37.23 -15.65 10.74
N CYS A 665 -37.05 -15.18 11.97
CA CYS A 665 -37.66 -13.95 12.46
C CYS A 665 -37.21 -12.73 11.66
N THR A 666 -35.91 -12.64 11.36
CA THR A 666 -35.33 -11.56 10.56
C THR A 666 -35.83 -11.62 9.11
N THR A 667 -35.85 -12.80 8.47
CA THR A 667 -36.34 -12.96 7.09
C THR A 667 -37.83 -12.59 6.97
N GLU A 668 -38.68 -13.05 7.89
CA GLU A 668 -40.11 -12.69 7.90
C GLU A 668 -40.33 -11.19 8.12
N ALA A 669 -39.48 -10.54 8.94
CA ALA A 669 -39.53 -9.10 9.15
C ALA A 669 -39.16 -8.33 7.87
N LEU A 670 -38.09 -8.74 7.18
CA LEU A 670 -37.64 -8.14 5.92
C LEU A 670 -38.70 -8.26 4.82
N GLN A 671 -39.43 -9.38 4.73
CA GLN A 671 -40.50 -9.56 3.75
C GLN A 671 -41.70 -8.63 3.98
N LYS A 672 -41.95 -8.22 5.23
CA LYS A 672 -43.04 -7.30 5.59
C LYS A 672 -42.68 -5.83 5.34
N VAL A 673 -41.39 -5.52 5.28
CA VAL A 673 -40.89 -4.14 5.17
C VAL A 673 -40.57 -3.79 3.72
N GLY A 674 -40.87 -2.55 3.32
CA GLY A 674 -40.44 -2.04 2.02
C GLY A 674 -38.92 -1.94 1.95
N THR A 675 -38.33 -2.48 0.87
CA THR A 675 -36.88 -2.45 0.59
C THR A 675 -36.61 -1.79 -0.75
N HIS A 676 -35.50 -1.07 -0.85
CA HIS A 676 -34.96 -0.54 -2.10
C HIS A 676 -33.48 -0.88 -2.25
N LEU A 677 -32.98 -0.73 -3.47
CA LEU A 677 -31.59 -1.03 -3.81
C LEU A 677 -30.69 0.20 -3.70
N LEU A 678 -29.49 -0.02 -3.18
CA LEU A 678 -28.38 0.89 -3.30
C LEU A 678 -27.37 0.37 -4.33
N GLU A 679 -26.82 1.28 -5.14
CA GLU A 679 -25.69 1.00 -6.02
C GLU A 679 -24.39 1.61 -5.47
N PRO A 680 -23.25 0.93 -5.63
CA PRO A 680 -21.96 1.50 -5.27
C PRO A 680 -21.57 2.63 -6.22
N ILE A 681 -21.05 3.70 -5.64
CA ILE A 681 -20.55 4.88 -6.35
C ILE A 681 -19.05 5.05 -6.16
N MET A 682 -18.42 5.50 -7.23
CA MET A 682 -16.99 5.80 -7.29
C MET A 682 -16.78 7.31 -7.38
N ASP A 683 -15.95 7.84 -6.49
CA ASP A 683 -15.35 9.16 -6.66
C ASP A 683 -14.24 9.05 -7.70
N SER A 684 -14.40 9.78 -8.79
CA SER A 684 -13.61 9.67 -10.00
C SER A 684 -12.95 11.02 -10.29
N GLU A 685 -11.61 11.01 -10.33
CA GLU A 685 -10.82 12.19 -10.69
C GLU A 685 -10.09 11.92 -12.02
N VAL A 686 -10.40 12.73 -13.03
CA VAL A 686 -9.81 12.63 -14.36
C VAL A 686 -8.96 13.87 -14.64
N VAL A 687 -7.65 13.68 -14.83
CA VAL A 687 -6.69 14.76 -15.05
C VAL A 687 -6.20 14.76 -16.49
N THR A 688 -6.29 15.91 -17.15
CA THR A 688 -5.87 16.10 -18.54
C THR A 688 -5.09 17.40 -18.72
N THR A 689 -4.34 17.51 -19.81
CA THR A 689 -3.52 18.69 -20.15
C THR A 689 -4.22 19.66 -21.10
N SER A 690 -5.42 19.33 -21.59
CA SER A 690 -6.17 20.17 -22.53
C SER A 690 -7.60 20.36 -22.08
N LYS A 691 -8.07 21.62 -22.14
CA LYS A 691 -9.45 21.98 -21.85
C LYS A 691 -10.44 21.25 -22.76
N ASN A 692 -10.11 21.10 -24.04
CA ASN A 692 -10.99 20.42 -25.01
C ASN A 692 -11.23 18.95 -24.60
N TYR A 693 -10.21 18.28 -24.11
CA TYR A 693 -10.34 16.92 -23.60
C TYR A 693 -11.17 16.88 -22.32
N ALA A 694 -10.99 17.85 -21.41
CA ALA A 694 -11.80 17.96 -20.20
C ALA A 694 -13.30 18.10 -20.53
N ASP A 695 -13.65 18.94 -21.51
CA ASP A 695 -15.03 19.10 -21.96
C ASP A 695 -15.62 17.81 -22.58
N MET A 696 -14.80 17.04 -23.31
CA MET A 696 -15.21 15.75 -23.86
C MET A 696 -15.40 14.69 -22.76
N ILE A 697 -14.53 14.70 -21.74
CA ILE A 697 -14.65 13.81 -20.56
C ILE A 697 -15.96 14.11 -19.82
N VAL A 698 -16.27 15.38 -19.56
CA VAL A 698 -17.52 15.78 -18.88
C VAL A 698 -18.76 15.25 -19.62
N LYS A 699 -18.76 15.29 -20.96
CA LYS A 699 -19.86 14.71 -21.77
C LYS A 699 -19.97 13.21 -21.59
N GLU A 700 -18.85 12.49 -21.57
CA GLU A 700 -18.84 11.03 -21.36
C GLU A 700 -19.29 10.66 -19.94
N VAL A 701 -18.94 11.46 -18.94
CA VAL A 701 -19.41 11.31 -17.54
C VAL A 701 -20.93 11.45 -17.46
N TYR A 702 -21.50 12.51 -18.04
CA TYR A 702 -22.96 12.69 -18.04
C TYR A 702 -23.72 11.60 -18.78
N LYS A 703 -23.15 11.07 -19.88
CA LYS A 703 -23.72 9.94 -20.61
C LYS A 703 -23.85 8.67 -19.74
N ARG A 704 -23.00 8.56 -18.71
CA ARG A 704 -22.86 7.42 -17.79
C ARG A 704 -23.48 7.68 -16.42
N ARG A 705 -24.52 8.53 -16.34
CA ARG A 705 -25.19 8.92 -15.08
C ARG A 705 -24.25 9.52 -14.03
N GLY A 706 -23.07 9.99 -14.46
CA GLY A 706 -22.11 10.63 -13.58
C GLY A 706 -22.50 12.06 -13.24
N ILE A 707 -22.21 12.47 -12.01
CA ILE A 707 -22.43 13.82 -11.52
C ILE A 707 -21.07 14.48 -11.36
N VAL A 708 -20.81 15.55 -12.10
CA VAL A 708 -19.61 16.36 -11.92
C VAL A 708 -19.79 17.23 -10.67
N SER A 709 -18.78 17.29 -9.82
CA SER A 709 -18.79 18.12 -8.61
C SER A 709 -19.01 19.61 -8.93
N GLY A 710 -19.55 20.39 -7.98
CA GLY A 710 -20.00 21.77 -8.21
C GLY A 710 -18.95 22.76 -8.73
N ALA A 711 -17.65 22.44 -8.64
CA ALA A 711 -16.55 23.22 -9.21
C ALA A 711 -16.32 22.95 -10.72
N GLY A 712 -16.99 21.96 -11.30
CA GLY A 712 -16.89 21.61 -12.72
C GLY A 712 -15.49 21.11 -13.09
N ILE A 713 -14.80 21.89 -13.92
CA ILE A 713 -13.42 21.64 -14.35
C ILE A 713 -12.51 22.56 -13.55
N GLU A 714 -11.71 21.98 -12.65
CA GLU A 714 -10.70 22.71 -11.90
C GLU A 714 -9.45 22.91 -12.77
N CYS A 715 -9.03 24.17 -12.95
CA CYS A 715 -7.79 24.49 -13.65
C CYS A 715 -6.67 24.66 -12.63
N LEU A 716 -5.74 23.72 -12.59
CA LEU A 716 -4.54 23.74 -11.74
C LEU A 716 -3.32 23.94 -12.64
N GLY A 717 -2.93 25.20 -12.85
CA GLY A 717 -1.88 25.56 -13.81
C GLY A 717 -2.28 25.17 -15.25
N ASP A 718 -1.44 24.39 -15.93
CA ASP A 718 -1.73 23.86 -17.28
C ASP A 718 -2.49 22.52 -17.27
N THR A 719 -2.96 22.07 -16.11
CA THR A 719 -3.73 20.82 -15.98
C THR A 719 -5.17 21.08 -15.61
N TYR A 720 -6.08 20.36 -16.25
CA TYR A 720 -7.51 20.40 -16.01
C TYR A 720 -7.91 19.12 -15.28
N VAL A 721 -8.60 19.28 -14.17
CA VAL A 721 -9.07 18.18 -13.33
C VAL A 721 -10.59 18.15 -13.35
N VAL A 722 -11.17 17.01 -13.70
CA VAL A 722 -12.61 16.74 -13.67
C VAL A 722 -12.88 15.79 -12.52
N ARG A 723 -13.53 16.29 -11.47
CA ARG A 723 -13.96 15.48 -10.32
C ARG A 723 -15.43 15.14 -10.46
N CYS A 724 -15.76 13.86 -10.43
CA CYS A 724 -17.12 13.38 -10.64
C CYS A 724 -17.42 12.12 -9.83
N ILE A 725 -18.67 11.96 -9.45
CA ILE A 725 -19.18 10.75 -8.80
C ILE A 725 -19.93 9.95 -9.86
N MET A 726 -19.61 8.67 -10.00
CA MET A 726 -20.19 7.79 -11.01
C MET A 726 -20.63 6.45 -10.42
N PRO A 727 -21.77 5.87 -10.84
CA PRO A 727 -22.13 4.51 -10.49
C PRO A 727 -21.12 3.50 -11.03
N LEU A 728 -20.74 2.50 -10.23
CA LEU A 728 -19.77 1.48 -10.63
C LEU A 728 -20.22 0.71 -11.88
N ALA A 729 -21.52 0.43 -11.99
CA ALA A 729 -22.10 -0.27 -13.15
C ALA A 729 -21.79 0.44 -14.47
N GLU A 730 -21.66 1.77 -14.45
CA GLU A 730 -21.42 2.57 -15.64
C GLU A 730 -19.92 2.76 -15.94
N LEU A 731 -19.03 2.30 -15.06
CA LEU A 731 -17.58 2.41 -15.23
C LEU A 731 -16.97 1.34 -16.15
N GLN A 732 -17.75 0.33 -16.55
CA GLN A 732 -17.26 -0.69 -17.47
C GLN A 732 -16.77 -0.06 -18.78
N GLY A 733 -15.50 -0.32 -19.11
CA GLY A 733 -14.83 0.25 -20.28
C GLY A 733 -14.58 1.77 -20.24
N PHE A 734 -14.87 2.46 -19.12
CA PHE A 734 -14.71 3.90 -18.99
C PHE A 734 -13.26 4.35 -19.21
N SER A 735 -12.29 3.67 -18.58
CA SER A 735 -10.87 3.97 -18.71
C SER A 735 -10.39 3.88 -20.17
N LYS A 736 -10.83 2.84 -20.88
CA LYS A 736 -10.53 2.64 -22.30
C LYS A 736 -11.10 3.76 -23.16
N ASN A 737 -12.36 4.15 -22.93
CA ASN A 737 -13.03 5.19 -23.70
C ASN A 737 -12.41 6.57 -23.49
N ILE A 738 -12.08 6.94 -22.24
CA ILE A 738 -11.39 8.20 -21.97
C ILE A 738 -10.02 8.22 -22.63
N ARG A 739 -9.24 7.14 -22.53
CA ARG A 739 -7.92 7.07 -23.20
C ARG A 739 -8.01 7.25 -24.71
N ILE A 740 -9.06 6.71 -25.35
CA ILE A 740 -9.30 6.92 -26.78
C ILE A 740 -9.63 8.39 -27.06
N ILE A 741 -10.53 8.99 -26.28
CA ILE A 741 -10.96 10.40 -26.42
C ILE A 741 -9.76 11.34 -26.28
N THR A 742 -8.86 11.07 -25.34
CA THR A 742 -7.75 11.96 -24.98
C THR A 742 -6.42 11.56 -25.62
N SER A 743 -6.43 10.60 -26.55
CA SER A 743 -5.22 10.04 -27.18
C SER A 743 -4.17 9.58 -26.16
N GLY A 744 -4.61 9.08 -25.00
CA GLY A 744 -3.77 8.59 -23.91
C GLY A 744 -3.18 9.66 -22.99
N ASN A 745 -3.44 10.96 -23.21
CA ASN A 745 -2.87 12.05 -22.40
C ASN A 745 -3.67 12.34 -21.12
N THR A 746 -4.16 11.31 -20.43
CA THR A 746 -5.06 11.49 -19.28
C THR A 746 -4.84 10.42 -18.24
N SER A 747 -4.79 10.85 -16.98
CA SER A 747 -4.76 9.95 -15.83
C SER A 747 -6.13 9.91 -15.18
N ILE A 748 -6.59 8.70 -14.85
CA ILE A 748 -7.88 8.45 -14.19
C ILE A 748 -7.59 7.90 -12.80
N HIS A 749 -8.31 8.40 -11.82
CA HIS A 749 -8.33 7.92 -10.46
C HIS A 749 -9.76 7.56 -10.09
N LEU A 750 -9.94 6.39 -9.46
CA LEU A 750 -11.22 5.88 -9.02
C LEU A 750 -11.05 5.45 -7.56
N GLU A 751 -11.91 5.94 -6.68
CA GLU A 751 -11.98 5.57 -5.27
C GLU A 751 -13.43 5.27 -4.91
N VAL A 752 -13.68 4.33 -4.01
CA VAL A 752 -15.04 4.03 -3.57
C VAL A 752 -15.54 5.18 -2.69
N ALA A 753 -16.59 5.87 -3.13
CA ALA A 753 -17.19 6.98 -2.36
C ALA A 753 -18.23 6.48 -1.35
N GLY A 754 -18.91 5.38 -1.67
CA GLY A 754 -19.98 4.81 -0.86
C GLY A 754 -21.08 4.18 -1.72
N TYR A 755 -22.32 4.30 -1.24
CA TYR A 755 -23.52 3.78 -1.90
C TYR A 755 -24.54 4.89 -2.08
N GLN A 756 -25.34 4.82 -3.14
CA GLN A 756 -26.44 5.75 -3.41
C GLN A 756 -27.72 5.00 -3.79
N ASP A 757 -28.87 5.66 -3.60
CA ASP A 757 -30.18 5.14 -4.00
C ASP A 757 -30.29 4.98 -5.52
N ILE A 758 -30.86 3.86 -5.96
CA ILE A 758 -31.15 3.59 -7.37
C ILE A 758 -32.52 4.14 -7.75
N SER A 759 -32.68 4.59 -9.00
CA SER A 759 -33.99 4.98 -9.52
C SER A 759 -34.95 3.78 -9.62
N GLU A 760 -36.25 4.00 -9.38
CA GLU A 760 -37.25 2.93 -9.42
C GLU A 760 -37.28 2.15 -10.74
N GLN A 761 -37.00 2.82 -11.86
CA GLN A 761 -36.94 2.19 -13.18
C GLN A 761 -35.79 1.18 -13.26
N LYS A 762 -34.60 1.58 -12.82
CA LYS A 762 -33.40 0.71 -12.87
C LYS A 762 -33.47 -0.40 -11.84
N GLN A 763 -34.07 -0.15 -10.66
CA GLN A 763 -34.36 -1.19 -9.69
C GLN A 763 -35.24 -2.31 -10.28
N LYS A 764 -36.30 -1.96 -11.03
CA LYS A 764 -37.14 -2.95 -11.71
C LYS A 764 -36.37 -3.76 -12.76
N GLU A 765 -35.48 -3.10 -13.50
CA GLU A 765 -34.62 -3.75 -14.49
C GLU A 765 -33.69 -4.79 -13.83
N ILE A 766 -32.99 -4.41 -12.75
CA ILE A 766 -32.09 -5.29 -11.99
C ILE A 766 -32.85 -6.48 -11.40
N VAL A 767 -34.03 -6.24 -10.80
CA VAL A 767 -34.87 -7.31 -10.24
C VAL A 767 -35.30 -8.29 -11.34
N ASN A 768 -35.64 -7.79 -12.53
CA ASN A 768 -36.03 -8.65 -13.65
C ASN A 768 -34.86 -9.48 -14.18
N LEU A 769 -33.68 -8.89 -14.34
CA LEU A 769 -32.45 -9.59 -14.76
C LEU A 769 -32.10 -10.71 -13.78
N THR A 770 -32.14 -10.41 -12.48
CA THR A 770 -31.85 -11.38 -11.42
C THR A 770 -32.85 -12.54 -11.43
N ARG A 771 -34.14 -12.28 -11.69
CA ARG A 771 -35.20 -13.32 -11.78
C ARG A 771 -35.10 -14.19 -13.03
N LEU A 772 -34.56 -13.68 -14.12
CA LEU A 772 -34.43 -14.41 -15.39
C LEU A 772 -33.20 -15.32 -15.43
N GLY A 773 -32.30 -15.26 -14.43
CA GLY A 773 -31.02 -15.97 -14.45
C GLY A 773 -30.07 -15.51 -15.57
N ILE A 774 -30.48 -14.49 -16.32
CA ILE A 774 -29.70 -13.82 -17.37
C ILE A 774 -29.18 -12.56 -16.71
N THR A 775 -27.92 -12.62 -16.29
CA THR A 775 -27.25 -11.50 -15.64
C THR A 775 -26.39 -10.78 -16.69
N ASP A 776 -26.53 -9.45 -16.75
CA ASP A 776 -25.97 -8.52 -17.77
C ASP A 776 -24.51 -8.80 -18.16
#